data_AF-A0A135LJP4-F1
#
_entry.id   AF-A0A135LJP4-F1
#
_cell.length_a   1.000
_cell.length_b   1.000
_cell.length_c   1.000
_cell.angle_alpha   90.00
_cell.angle_beta   90.00
_cell.angle_gamma   90.00
#
_symmetry.space_group_name_H-M   'P 1'
#
loop_
_entity.id
_entity.type
_entity.pdbx_description
1 polymer ?
#
loop_
_entity_poly.entity_id
_entity_poly.type
_entity_poly.pdbx_seq_one_letter_code
_entity_poly.pdbx_strand_id
1 'polypeptide(L)'
;MTATKQTLEHLNQRQESNENSCILEWLSAVDYTLQQRDLLDRRQEGTGQWLLASEEYKHWLDTRGATLFCPGIPGAGKTICSAILVEDLTTRFGDNPNVGIAYIYCNFNRRDEQQAQDLLSSLLKQLSQQRTTIPDVVKDIYKRYKTESKHPKFEKISNALQSVVSMYSKVFIVIDALDECESTCRTRVLGEIMKVHAGARANVFATSRPTEIHDLFKAGETLEIRAHEDDVRRYLDGNMFRLPGFVNRSPTLQEEIMAVISHHVQGMFLLAQLYFESLIGRRSAKSTRTALERLSSGSDDYTYDKAYDDAMSRIQGQLGEQTDLAMQTLSWLACATRPLTSLELQHALAIEEGESSIDEENIPEVEDILAVCAGLVTVENESGIIRLVHYTTQEYLDRKKDFLFPTAENDLARLCLVYLSFDIFGSGICESDEAFEERLETHPFYSYAALHFDRHARAIKDLHSGVLEFLKDQPKLEASQQALRATKDPMRKGWSQKYPLSGTLNGLHVAACIGIQEAVVYLIEHGYPVDICRNGGWTALTFAICHGHSNIVQLLLSRGADPNKSGESSTIPLSLAAQHGQEVIVELLLQWGADVDGLCEWYGSALVAACDRGMLKTAEILVNNKANINVEGELYGTPLEAAASAGHWKIVTFLLEKGAEPNSLGSSGSDTALQSAALQGQEDIVQTLLSHHADVNHQAGSHGNALIAASMSGNQNIVQMLLDSGANINAEHDRGTALIAAVTKGKCHIVKMLLGNGADIHGRGRLHGTALHAAAAIGDSQIVQMLLDRGADSTIRAGFYRTPFRAAMMGGHREVASILRTHGQHSNV
;
A
#
# COMPACT_ATOMS: atom_id res chain seq x y z
N MET A 1 44.34 -9.73 27.31
CA MET A 1 43.77 -10.18 26.02
C MET A 1 42.33 -10.69 26.16
N THR A 2 41.93 -11.30 27.28
CA THR A 2 40.55 -11.77 27.52
C THR A 2 39.55 -10.63 27.75
N ALA A 3 39.93 -9.57 28.49
CA ALA A 3 39.06 -8.42 28.73
C ALA A 3 38.76 -7.62 27.45
N THR A 4 39.77 -7.37 26.60
CA THR A 4 39.57 -6.71 25.29
C THR A 4 38.74 -7.54 24.33
N LYS A 5 38.82 -8.87 24.39
CA LYS A 5 38.00 -9.76 23.56
C LYS A 5 36.52 -9.73 23.98
N GLN A 6 36.24 -9.72 25.29
CA GLN A 6 34.89 -9.57 25.82
C GLN A 6 34.28 -8.20 25.52
N THR A 7 35.06 -7.12 25.60
CA THR A 7 34.59 -5.78 25.20
C THR A 7 34.31 -5.70 23.70
N LEU A 8 35.13 -6.34 22.86
CA LEU A 8 34.92 -6.37 21.41
C LEU A 8 33.72 -7.23 21.02
N GLU A 9 33.53 -8.38 21.68
CA GLU A 9 32.34 -9.23 21.51
C GLU A 9 31.06 -8.50 21.96
N HIS A 10 31.09 -7.77 23.08
CA HIS A 10 29.96 -6.97 23.57
C HIS A 10 29.65 -5.77 22.66
N LEU A 11 30.67 -5.12 22.09
CA LEU A 11 30.49 -4.06 21.09
C LEU A 11 29.93 -4.62 19.78
N ASN A 12 30.41 -5.77 19.33
CA ASN A 12 29.92 -6.41 18.11
C ASN A 12 28.49 -6.91 18.27
N GLN A 13 28.13 -7.49 19.42
CA GLN A 13 26.75 -7.86 19.74
C GLN A 13 25.82 -6.65 19.80
N ARG A 14 26.27 -5.53 20.37
CA ARG A 14 25.48 -4.29 20.41
C ARG A 14 25.32 -3.68 19.01
N GLN A 15 26.36 -3.73 18.17
CA GLN A 15 26.31 -3.27 16.79
C GLN A 15 25.39 -4.15 15.94
N GLU A 16 25.47 -5.48 16.06
CA GLU A 16 24.58 -6.43 15.40
C GLU A 16 23.13 -6.27 15.87
N SER A 17 22.90 -6.04 17.17
CA SER A 17 21.56 -5.76 17.70
C SER A 17 20.96 -4.49 17.12
N ASN A 18 21.76 -3.41 17.03
CA ASN A 18 21.31 -2.14 16.44
C ASN A 18 21.04 -2.27 14.93
N GLU A 19 21.88 -3.01 14.20
CA GLU A 19 21.67 -3.29 12.78
C GLU A 19 20.41 -4.13 12.57
N ASN A 20 20.18 -5.13 13.42
CA ASN A 20 18.99 -5.97 13.37
C ASN A 20 17.70 -5.17 13.61
N SER A 21 17.66 -4.31 14.64
CA SER A 21 16.52 -3.43 14.88
C SER A 21 16.24 -2.52 13.68
N CYS A 22 17.28 -1.95 13.08
CA CYS A 22 17.15 -1.09 11.90
C CYS A 22 16.58 -1.84 10.68
N ILE A 23 16.96 -3.11 10.47
CA ILE A 23 16.41 -3.93 9.39
C ILE A 23 14.92 -4.20 9.60
N LEU A 24 14.52 -4.52 10.85
CA LEU A 24 13.13 -4.84 11.18
C LEU A 24 12.22 -3.60 11.12
N GLU A 25 12.68 -2.44 11.60
CA GLU A 25 11.97 -1.16 11.47
C GLU A 25 11.83 -0.72 10.01
N TRP A 26 12.88 -0.91 9.21
CA TRP A 26 12.82 -0.63 7.77
C TRP A 26 11.83 -1.54 7.03
N LEU A 27 11.70 -2.79 7.45
CA LEU A 27 10.84 -3.76 6.79
C LEU A 27 9.35 -3.41 6.97
N SER A 28 8.95 -3.03 8.18
CA SER A 28 7.60 -2.55 8.45
C SER A 28 7.59 -1.60 9.65
N ALA A 29 6.97 -0.43 9.45
CA ALA A 29 6.67 0.51 10.52
C ALA A 29 5.54 0.02 11.43
N VAL A 30 4.71 -0.93 10.96
CA VAL A 30 3.59 -1.47 11.73
C VAL A 30 4.12 -2.34 12.87
N ASP A 31 3.66 -2.07 14.08
CA ASP A 31 3.90 -2.88 15.27
C ASP A 31 2.57 -3.17 15.99
N TYR A 32 2.15 -4.43 15.94
CA TYR A 32 0.94 -4.90 16.61
C TYR A 32 1.19 -5.27 18.09
N THR A 33 2.43 -5.22 18.57
CA THR A 33 2.78 -5.59 19.95
C THR A 33 2.12 -4.66 20.96
N LEU A 34 2.10 -3.36 20.68
CA LEU A 34 1.43 -2.37 21.54
C LEU A 34 -0.08 -2.61 21.57
N GLN A 35 -0.68 -2.77 20.37
CA GLN A 35 -2.11 -3.06 20.24
C GLN A 35 -2.51 -4.38 20.95
N GLN A 36 -1.66 -5.41 20.89
CA GLN A 36 -1.88 -6.68 21.59
C GLN A 36 -1.96 -6.47 23.10
N ARG A 37 -1.05 -5.67 23.68
CA ARG A 37 -1.04 -5.39 25.12
C ARG A 37 -2.24 -4.54 25.55
N ASP A 38 -2.56 -3.51 24.78
CA ASP A 38 -3.74 -2.67 25.00
C ASP A 38 -5.05 -3.50 25.00
N LEU A 39 -5.15 -4.50 24.12
CA LEU A 39 -6.31 -5.40 24.09
C LEU A 39 -6.39 -6.33 25.30
N LEU A 40 -5.24 -6.78 25.83
CA LEU A 40 -5.18 -7.62 27.02
C LEU A 40 -5.49 -6.82 28.30
N ASP A 41 -5.00 -5.59 28.41
CA ASP A 41 -5.28 -4.69 29.55
C ASP A 41 -6.77 -4.34 29.66
N ARG A 42 -7.45 -4.26 28.53
CA ARG A 42 -8.91 -4.03 28.47
C ARG A 42 -9.75 -5.26 28.79
N ARG A 43 -9.15 -6.46 28.76
CA ARG A 43 -9.87 -7.70 28.99
C ARG A 43 -10.23 -7.82 30.47
N GLN A 44 -11.47 -8.18 30.77
CA GLN A 44 -11.79 -8.66 32.11
C GLN A 44 -11.10 -10.03 32.33
N GLU A 45 -10.25 -10.13 33.35
CA GLU A 45 -9.54 -11.36 33.68
C GLU A 45 -10.51 -12.54 33.81
N GLY A 46 -10.15 -13.69 33.23
CA GLY A 46 -10.96 -14.91 33.24
C GLY A 46 -12.03 -15.02 32.14
N THR A 47 -12.19 -14.02 31.26
CA THR A 47 -13.07 -14.10 30.07
C THR A 47 -12.41 -14.85 28.89
N GLY A 48 -13.22 -15.37 27.97
CA GLY A 48 -12.79 -16.07 26.74
C GLY A 48 -12.20 -17.47 26.94
N GLN A 49 -12.30 -18.03 28.15
CA GLN A 49 -11.80 -19.39 28.44
C GLN A 49 -12.56 -20.47 27.67
N TRP A 50 -13.82 -20.23 27.33
CA TRP A 50 -14.62 -21.15 26.51
C TRP A 50 -13.99 -21.38 25.12
N LEU A 51 -13.34 -20.36 24.54
CA LEU A 51 -12.66 -20.46 23.25
C LEU A 51 -11.48 -21.43 23.35
N LEU A 52 -10.62 -21.23 24.35
CA LEU A 52 -9.44 -22.08 24.58
C LEU A 52 -9.82 -23.51 25.01
N ALA A 53 -11.00 -23.68 25.62
CA ALA A 53 -11.54 -24.97 26.02
C ALA A 53 -12.28 -25.73 24.91
N SER A 54 -12.59 -25.07 23.79
CA SER A 54 -13.33 -25.67 22.66
C SER A 54 -12.54 -26.79 21.98
N GLU A 55 -13.26 -27.75 21.38
CA GLU A 55 -12.62 -28.87 20.68
C GLU A 55 -12.04 -28.42 19.34
N GLU A 56 -12.68 -27.44 18.70
CA GLU A 56 -12.25 -26.80 17.45
C GLU A 56 -10.90 -26.10 17.65
N TYR A 57 -10.73 -25.35 18.74
CA TYR A 57 -9.46 -24.71 19.08
C TYR A 57 -8.37 -25.73 19.38
N LYS A 58 -8.65 -26.75 20.21
CA LYS A 58 -7.66 -27.80 20.52
C LYS A 58 -7.22 -28.55 19.27
N HIS A 59 -8.18 -28.89 18.39
CA HIS A 59 -7.89 -29.54 17.12
C HIS A 59 -7.02 -28.63 16.23
N TRP A 60 -7.37 -27.35 16.12
CA TRP A 60 -6.55 -26.37 15.39
C TRP A 60 -5.15 -26.21 16.00
N LEU A 61 -5.03 -26.26 17.33
CA LEU A 61 -3.76 -26.14 18.03
C LEU A 61 -2.87 -27.35 17.76
N ASP A 62 -3.42 -28.56 17.74
CA ASP A 62 -2.64 -29.81 17.66
C ASP A 62 -2.37 -30.26 16.21
N THR A 63 -3.30 -30.03 15.29
CA THR A 63 -3.21 -30.47 13.89
C THR A 63 -2.37 -29.50 13.07
N ARG A 64 -1.23 -29.96 12.54
CA ARG A 64 -0.35 -29.13 11.70
C ARG A 64 -1.04 -28.78 10.36
N GLY A 65 -1.08 -27.49 10.04
CA GLY A 65 -1.73 -27.00 8.83
C GLY A 65 -3.25 -27.02 8.93
N ALA A 66 -3.81 -26.84 10.11
CA ALA A 66 -5.24 -26.65 10.30
C ALA A 66 -5.65 -25.18 10.09
N THR A 67 -6.89 -24.96 9.70
CA THR A 67 -7.51 -23.63 9.64
C THR A 67 -8.70 -23.57 10.59
N LEU A 68 -8.85 -22.44 11.29
CA LEU A 68 -9.97 -22.17 12.19
C LEU A 68 -10.56 -20.81 11.85
N PHE A 69 -11.83 -20.81 11.44
CA PHE A 69 -12.57 -19.60 11.14
C PHE A 69 -13.55 -19.27 12.25
N CYS A 70 -13.52 -18.03 12.70
CA CYS A 70 -14.33 -17.58 13.80
C CYS A 70 -15.27 -16.45 13.36
N PRO A 71 -16.43 -16.77 12.76
CA PRO A 71 -17.44 -15.78 12.44
C PRO A 71 -18.06 -15.23 13.72
N GLY A 72 -18.37 -13.95 13.76
CA GLY A 72 -19.06 -13.37 14.91
C GLY A 72 -19.80 -12.11 14.52
N ILE A 73 -20.96 -11.89 15.15
CA ILE A 73 -21.72 -10.67 14.96
C ILE A 73 -20.90 -9.43 15.39
N PRO A 74 -21.24 -8.23 14.88
CA PRO A 74 -20.60 -7.01 15.35
C PRO A 74 -20.72 -6.88 16.88
N GLY A 75 -19.66 -6.46 17.57
CA GLY A 75 -19.66 -6.26 19.02
C GLY A 75 -19.58 -7.54 19.86
N ALA A 76 -19.45 -8.72 19.25
CA ALA A 76 -19.35 -10.00 19.95
C ALA A 76 -18.05 -10.21 20.76
N GLY A 77 -17.02 -9.39 20.54
CA GLY A 77 -15.71 -9.54 21.19
C GLY A 77 -14.65 -10.30 20.37
N LYS A 78 -14.79 -10.34 19.03
CA LYS A 78 -13.84 -11.02 18.11
C LYS A 78 -12.37 -10.62 18.35
N THR A 79 -12.09 -9.32 18.39
CA THR A 79 -10.74 -8.79 18.62
C THR A 79 -10.15 -9.19 19.96
N ILE A 80 -10.96 -9.18 21.03
CA ILE A 80 -10.52 -9.64 22.35
C ILE A 80 -10.25 -11.15 22.33
N CYS A 81 -11.07 -11.94 21.64
CA CYS A 81 -10.85 -13.38 21.47
C CYS A 81 -9.53 -13.67 20.72
N SER A 82 -9.23 -12.91 19.66
CA SER A 82 -7.96 -13.00 18.94
C SER A 82 -6.77 -12.68 19.86
N ALA A 83 -6.88 -11.62 20.68
CA ALA A 83 -5.83 -11.27 21.64
C ALA A 83 -5.60 -12.34 22.70
N ILE A 84 -6.66 -12.94 23.24
CA ILE A 84 -6.59 -14.08 24.19
C ILE A 84 -5.88 -15.26 23.54
N LEU A 85 -6.20 -15.57 22.28
CA LEU A 85 -5.58 -16.66 21.54
C LEU A 85 -4.08 -16.40 21.31
N VAL A 86 -3.70 -15.19 20.93
CA VAL A 86 -2.29 -14.80 20.77
C VAL A 86 -1.53 -14.89 22.11
N GLU A 87 -2.15 -14.48 23.22
CA GLU A 87 -1.57 -14.62 24.55
C GLU A 87 -1.36 -16.09 24.94
N ASP A 88 -2.34 -16.97 24.69
CA ASP A 88 -2.21 -18.40 24.96
C ASP A 88 -1.07 -19.03 24.13
N LEU A 89 -1.00 -18.73 22.82
CA LEU A 89 0.07 -19.21 21.95
C LEU A 89 1.45 -18.73 22.43
N THR A 90 1.56 -17.45 22.78
CA THR A 90 2.81 -16.86 23.25
C THR A 90 3.22 -17.47 24.60
N THR A 91 2.26 -17.72 25.49
CA THR A 91 2.49 -18.38 26.78
C THR A 91 2.97 -19.83 26.60
N ARG A 92 2.42 -20.57 25.63
CA ARG A 92 2.76 -21.97 25.39
C ARG A 92 4.06 -22.16 24.61
N PHE A 93 4.34 -21.29 23.64
CA PHE A 93 5.39 -21.50 22.64
C PHE A 93 6.39 -20.34 22.49
N GLY A 94 6.23 -19.22 23.19
CA GLY A 94 7.06 -18.02 23.01
C GLY A 94 8.56 -18.25 23.23
N ASP A 95 8.92 -19.17 24.13
CA ASP A 95 10.33 -19.53 24.40
C ASP A 95 10.89 -20.57 23.41
N ASN A 96 10.06 -21.08 22.48
CA ASN A 96 10.47 -22.12 21.53
C ASN A 96 10.89 -21.51 20.17
N PRO A 97 12.20 -21.45 19.85
CA PRO A 97 12.68 -20.82 18.61
C PRO A 97 12.27 -21.57 17.33
N ASN A 98 11.69 -22.77 17.46
CA ASN A 98 11.23 -23.57 16.32
C ASN A 98 9.74 -23.36 16.01
N VAL A 99 9.03 -22.56 16.80
CA VAL A 99 7.62 -22.20 16.57
C VAL A 99 7.54 -20.71 16.25
N GLY A 100 6.96 -20.36 15.11
CA GLY A 100 6.71 -18.97 14.74
C GLY A 100 5.27 -18.57 15.06
N ILE A 101 5.07 -17.41 15.67
CA ILE A 101 3.75 -16.84 15.92
C ILE A 101 3.68 -15.49 15.22
N ALA A 102 2.68 -15.25 14.39
CA ALA A 102 2.48 -13.94 13.78
C ALA A 102 1.01 -13.58 13.77
N TYR A 103 0.70 -12.31 13.94
CA TYR A 103 -0.68 -11.84 14.03
C TYR A 103 -0.89 -10.47 13.36
N ILE A 104 -2.11 -10.24 12.91
CA ILE A 104 -2.57 -9.01 12.26
C ILE A 104 -3.89 -8.59 12.90
N TYR A 105 -4.02 -7.31 13.22
CA TYR A 105 -5.28 -6.66 13.54
C TYR A 105 -5.73 -5.76 12.37
N CYS A 106 -6.64 -6.24 11.51
CA CYS A 106 -7.24 -5.40 10.46
C CYS A 106 -8.03 -4.26 11.13
N ASN A 107 -7.96 -3.06 10.56
CA ASN A 107 -8.68 -1.89 11.03
C ASN A 107 -9.08 -1.00 9.84
N PHE A 108 -10.38 -0.81 9.66
CA PHE A 108 -10.93 -0.04 8.54
C PHE A 108 -10.52 1.45 8.52
N ASN A 109 -10.09 2.01 9.65
CA ASN A 109 -9.62 3.39 9.77
C ASN A 109 -8.14 3.57 9.40
N ARG A 110 -7.41 2.49 9.14
CA ARG A 110 -5.98 2.52 8.79
C ARG A 110 -5.72 2.04 7.36
N ARG A 111 -6.62 2.33 6.41
CA ARG A 111 -6.50 1.86 5.01
C ARG A 111 -5.19 2.27 4.36
N ASP A 112 -4.70 3.47 4.67
CA ASP A 112 -3.47 4.00 4.08
C ASP A 112 -2.21 3.31 4.63
N GLU A 113 -2.30 2.71 5.83
CA GLU A 113 -1.22 1.98 6.51
C GLU A 113 -1.35 0.45 6.42
N GLN A 114 -2.50 -0.05 5.95
CA GLN A 114 -2.82 -1.48 5.84
C GLN A 114 -3.00 -1.91 4.39
N GLN A 115 -2.08 -1.48 3.51
CA GLN A 115 -2.00 -2.05 2.17
C GLN A 115 -1.50 -3.50 2.26
N ALA A 116 -1.80 -4.31 1.24
CA ALA A 116 -1.45 -5.74 1.25
C ALA A 116 0.05 -5.98 1.48
N GLN A 117 0.88 -5.05 1.03
CA GLN A 117 2.32 -5.09 1.22
C GLN A 117 2.73 -4.89 2.69
N ASP A 118 2.13 -3.93 3.37
CA ASP A 118 2.46 -3.58 4.76
C ASP A 118 2.08 -4.72 5.71
N LEU A 119 0.94 -5.35 5.47
CA LEU A 119 0.46 -6.51 6.22
C LEU A 119 1.40 -7.72 6.10
N LEU A 120 1.87 -8.04 4.89
CA LEU A 120 2.84 -9.12 4.69
C LEU A 120 4.22 -8.79 5.25
N SER A 121 4.65 -7.54 5.13
CA SER A 121 5.90 -7.07 5.75
C SER A 121 5.84 -7.16 7.27
N SER A 122 4.70 -6.87 7.89
CA SER A 122 4.48 -7.03 9.33
C SER A 122 4.59 -8.50 9.76
N LEU A 123 3.96 -9.44 9.03
CA LEU A 123 4.13 -10.87 9.30
C LEU A 123 5.60 -11.31 9.18
N LEU A 124 6.28 -10.85 8.13
CA LEU A 124 7.70 -11.16 7.91
C LEU A 124 8.58 -10.58 9.02
N LYS A 125 8.30 -9.35 9.48
CA LYS A 125 8.98 -8.71 10.62
C LYS A 125 8.83 -9.53 11.89
N GLN A 126 7.60 -9.87 12.28
CA GLN A 126 7.31 -10.64 13.49
C GLN A 126 8.01 -12.02 13.47
N LEU A 127 7.89 -12.76 12.36
CA LEU A 127 8.54 -14.06 12.21
C LEU A 127 10.06 -13.97 12.10
N SER A 128 10.62 -12.87 11.64
CA SER A 128 12.07 -12.68 11.60
C SER A 128 12.64 -12.30 12.96
N GLN A 129 11.88 -11.53 13.74
CA GLN A 129 12.25 -11.05 15.08
C GLN A 129 12.27 -12.16 16.13
N GLN A 130 11.42 -13.18 15.99
CA GLN A 130 11.39 -14.33 16.90
C GLN A 130 12.58 -15.30 16.74
N ARG A 131 13.44 -15.09 15.75
CA ARG A 131 14.65 -15.89 15.57
C ARG A 131 15.83 -15.28 16.31
N THR A 132 16.78 -16.13 16.70
CA THR A 132 18.06 -15.71 17.31
C THR A 132 18.89 -14.80 16.40
N THR A 133 18.72 -14.95 15.08
CA THR A 133 19.40 -14.13 14.06
C THR A 133 18.43 -13.83 12.92
N ILE A 134 18.42 -12.60 12.43
CA ILE A 134 17.61 -12.23 11.27
C ILE A 134 18.00 -13.10 10.06
N PRO A 135 17.03 -13.73 9.37
CA PRO A 135 17.27 -14.53 8.18
C PRO A 135 18.04 -13.79 7.08
N ASP A 136 18.99 -14.46 6.42
CA ASP A 136 19.82 -13.85 5.37
C ASP A 136 18.98 -13.29 4.22
N VAL A 137 17.86 -13.95 3.88
CA VAL A 137 16.92 -13.46 2.86
C VAL A 137 16.39 -12.05 3.17
N VAL A 138 16.17 -11.73 4.45
CA VAL A 138 15.70 -10.40 4.89
C VAL A 138 16.85 -9.40 4.86
N LYS A 139 18.06 -9.80 5.29
CA LYS A 139 19.27 -8.97 5.20
C LYS A 139 19.62 -8.62 3.76
N ASP A 140 19.46 -9.56 2.82
CA ASP A 140 19.73 -9.36 1.40
C ASP A 140 18.73 -8.41 0.75
N ILE A 141 17.44 -8.51 1.13
CA ILE A 141 16.40 -7.57 0.71
C ILE A 141 16.74 -6.16 1.23
N TYR A 142 17.10 -6.03 2.51
CA TYR A 142 17.51 -4.74 3.09
C TYR A 142 18.70 -4.13 2.35
N LYS A 143 19.79 -4.89 2.16
CA LYS A 143 21.01 -4.41 1.49
C LYS A 143 20.74 -3.95 0.06
N ARG A 144 19.89 -4.66 -0.69
CA ARG A 144 19.59 -4.33 -2.08
C ARG A 144 18.73 -3.08 -2.21
N TYR A 145 17.63 -3.01 -1.46
CA TYR A 145 16.61 -1.97 -1.64
C TYR A 145 16.88 -0.68 -0.88
N LYS A 146 17.67 -0.71 0.21
CA LYS A 146 18.10 0.50 0.92
C LYS A 146 18.93 1.44 0.04
N THR A 147 19.83 0.91 -0.77
CA THR A 147 20.69 1.69 -1.68
C THR A 147 19.90 2.43 -2.76
N GLU A 148 18.76 1.87 -3.17
CA GLU A 148 17.91 2.43 -4.23
C GLU A 148 16.84 3.39 -3.70
N SER A 149 16.71 3.58 -2.38
CA SER A 149 15.63 4.35 -1.73
C SER A 149 14.24 3.92 -2.19
N LYS A 150 14.03 2.62 -2.41
CA LYS A 150 12.77 2.02 -2.88
C LYS A 150 12.30 0.96 -1.90
N HIS A 151 10.98 0.87 -1.66
CA HIS A 151 10.40 -0.25 -0.94
C HIS A 151 10.44 -1.53 -1.79
N PRO A 152 10.65 -2.73 -1.19
CA PRO A 152 10.63 -3.98 -1.93
C PRO A 152 9.29 -4.19 -2.61
N LYS A 153 9.27 -4.80 -3.81
CA LYS A 153 7.99 -5.16 -4.44
C LYS A 153 7.27 -6.26 -3.65
N PHE A 154 5.94 -6.26 -3.68
CA PHE A 154 5.07 -7.27 -3.04
C PHE A 154 5.55 -8.72 -3.21
N GLU A 155 5.90 -9.14 -4.43
CA GLU A 155 6.38 -10.51 -4.69
C GLU A 155 7.67 -10.86 -3.95
N LYS A 156 8.57 -9.90 -3.72
CA LYS A 156 9.81 -10.14 -2.98
C LYS A 156 9.54 -10.36 -1.50
N ILE A 157 8.62 -9.60 -0.93
CA ILE A 157 8.18 -9.77 0.47
C ILE A 157 7.48 -11.13 0.63
N SER A 158 6.59 -11.49 -0.29
CA SER A 158 5.94 -12.81 -0.31
C SER A 158 6.96 -13.96 -0.34
N ASN A 159 7.95 -13.91 -1.24
CA ASN A 159 8.97 -14.95 -1.34
C ASN A 159 9.83 -15.05 -0.07
N ALA A 160 10.16 -13.91 0.53
CA ALA A 160 10.88 -13.88 1.80
C ALA A 160 10.05 -14.46 2.94
N LEU A 161 8.76 -14.12 3.03
CA LEU A 161 7.83 -14.69 4.01
C LEU A 161 7.77 -16.20 3.91
N GLN A 162 7.57 -16.75 2.70
CA GLN A 162 7.56 -18.20 2.49
C GLN A 162 8.89 -18.86 2.92
N SER A 163 10.02 -18.23 2.59
CA SER A 163 11.35 -18.70 3.00
C SER A 163 11.49 -18.73 4.53
N VAL A 164 11.13 -17.63 5.21
CA VAL A 164 11.22 -17.54 6.68
C VAL A 164 10.28 -18.51 7.38
N VAL A 165 9.04 -18.65 6.91
CA VAL A 165 8.07 -19.63 7.46
C VAL A 165 8.63 -21.06 7.34
N SER A 166 9.29 -21.40 6.23
CA SER A 166 9.88 -22.73 6.03
C SER A 166 11.02 -23.07 7.00
N MET A 167 11.59 -22.06 7.67
CA MET A 167 12.63 -22.24 8.69
C MET A 167 12.08 -22.62 10.07
N TYR A 168 10.75 -22.64 10.23
CA TYR A 168 10.07 -23.03 11.46
C TYR A 168 9.48 -24.44 11.34
N SER A 169 9.45 -25.18 12.44
CA SER A 169 8.82 -26.50 12.50
C SER A 169 7.29 -26.41 12.48
N LYS A 170 6.76 -25.32 13.06
CA LYS A 170 5.33 -25.00 13.16
C LYS A 170 5.17 -23.49 13.14
N VAL A 171 4.14 -22.99 12.47
CA VAL A 171 3.85 -21.56 12.39
C VAL A 171 2.36 -21.34 12.62
N PHE A 172 2.02 -20.38 13.48
CA PHE A 172 0.67 -19.90 13.71
C PHE A 172 0.53 -18.49 13.13
N ILE A 173 -0.50 -18.28 12.32
CA ILE A 173 -0.87 -16.99 11.75
C ILE A 173 -2.29 -16.65 12.21
N VAL A 174 -2.45 -15.55 12.95
CA VAL A 174 -3.73 -15.08 13.50
C VAL A 174 -4.14 -13.79 12.80
N ILE A 175 -5.35 -13.72 12.26
CA ILE A 175 -5.83 -12.55 11.51
C ILE A 175 -7.16 -12.10 12.08
N ASP A 176 -7.15 -11.00 12.80
CA ASP A 176 -8.35 -10.43 13.36
C ASP A 176 -9.07 -9.50 12.37
N ALA A 177 -10.40 -9.52 12.41
CA ALA A 177 -11.30 -8.60 11.72
C ALA A 177 -11.08 -8.53 10.20
N LEU A 178 -10.98 -9.68 9.54
CA LEU A 178 -10.67 -9.78 8.11
C LEU A 178 -11.64 -9.01 7.20
N ASP A 179 -12.88 -8.77 7.65
CA ASP A 179 -13.87 -7.94 6.96
C ASP A 179 -13.55 -6.44 6.95
N GLU A 180 -12.70 -5.97 7.86
CA GLU A 180 -12.29 -4.56 7.94
C GLU A 180 -11.16 -4.21 6.96
N CYS A 181 -10.53 -5.22 6.35
CA CYS A 181 -9.54 -5.04 5.30
C CYS A 181 -10.22 -4.77 3.93
N GLU A 182 -9.70 -3.79 3.18
CA GLU A 182 -10.23 -3.40 1.85
C GLU A 182 -10.28 -4.59 0.88
N SER A 183 -11.25 -4.63 -0.02
CA SER A 183 -11.56 -5.80 -0.86
C SER A 183 -10.36 -6.33 -1.68
N THR A 184 -9.59 -5.45 -2.32
CA THR A 184 -8.43 -5.84 -3.11
C THR A 184 -7.26 -6.25 -2.21
N CYS A 185 -7.03 -5.51 -1.11
CA CYS A 185 -6.04 -5.85 -0.10
C CYS A 185 -6.28 -7.24 0.50
N ARG A 186 -7.52 -7.49 0.96
CA ARG A 186 -7.97 -8.75 1.54
C ARG A 186 -7.73 -9.92 0.58
N THR A 187 -8.11 -9.77 -0.69
CA THR A 187 -7.91 -10.82 -1.71
C THR A 187 -6.43 -11.16 -1.90
N ARG A 188 -5.57 -10.14 -1.96
CA ARG A 188 -4.13 -10.33 -2.14
C ARG A 188 -3.46 -10.98 -0.92
N VAL A 189 -3.78 -10.51 0.28
CA VAL A 189 -3.23 -11.04 1.53
C VAL A 189 -3.65 -12.50 1.73
N LEU A 190 -4.94 -12.83 1.53
CA LEU A 190 -5.43 -14.20 1.60
C LEU A 190 -4.77 -15.11 0.56
N GLY A 191 -4.54 -14.61 -0.66
CA GLY A 191 -3.83 -15.35 -1.71
C GLY A 191 -2.39 -15.72 -1.32
N GLU A 192 -1.69 -14.86 -0.58
CA GLU A 192 -0.33 -15.15 -0.10
C GLU A 192 -0.32 -16.06 1.13
N ILE A 193 -1.23 -15.84 2.08
CA ILE A 193 -1.41 -16.75 3.23
C ILE A 193 -1.74 -18.16 2.74
N MET A 194 -2.51 -18.29 1.66
CA MET A 194 -2.79 -19.57 1.02
C MET A 194 -1.53 -20.29 0.54
N LYS A 195 -0.59 -19.58 -0.08
CA LYS A 195 0.69 -20.16 -0.50
C LYS A 195 1.50 -20.63 0.70
N VAL A 196 1.52 -19.82 1.77
CA VAL A 196 2.21 -20.15 3.02
C VAL A 196 1.59 -21.39 3.69
N HIS A 197 0.26 -21.46 3.75
CA HIS A 197 -0.48 -22.59 4.29
C HIS A 197 -0.23 -23.87 3.46
N ALA A 198 -0.35 -23.80 2.14
CA ALA A 198 -0.14 -24.95 1.25
C ALA A 198 1.32 -25.45 1.25
N GLY A 199 2.29 -24.53 1.29
CA GLY A 199 3.72 -24.86 1.23
C GLY A 199 4.33 -25.32 2.56
N ALA A 200 4.06 -24.59 3.64
CA ALA A 200 4.71 -24.82 4.95
C ALA A 200 3.81 -25.52 5.98
N ARG A 201 2.52 -25.73 5.65
CA ARG A 201 1.49 -26.24 6.57
C ARG A 201 1.38 -25.38 7.83
N ALA A 202 1.32 -24.06 7.64
CA ALA A 202 1.06 -23.11 8.71
C ALA A 202 -0.40 -23.22 9.19
N ASN A 203 -0.60 -23.06 10.49
CA ASN A 203 -1.89 -23.03 11.14
C ASN A 203 -2.46 -21.60 11.03
N VAL A 204 -3.66 -21.45 10.46
CA VAL A 204 -4.25 -20.14 10.20
C VAL A 204 -5.54 -19.98 10.99
N PHE A 205 -5.64 -18.91 11.77
CA PHE A 205 -6.83 -18.50 12.48
C PHE A 205 -7.31 -17.17 11.92
N ALA A 206 -8.61 -17.01 11.68
CA ALA A 206 -9.15 -15.70 11.34
C ALA A 206 -10.52 -15.42 11.95
N THR A 207 -10.74 -14.18 12.37
CA THR A 207 -12.06 -13.69 12.78
C THR A 207 -12.66 -12.80 11.69
N SER A 208 -13.99 -12.85 11.55
CA SER A 208 -14.70 -11.91 10.67
C SER A 208 -16.21 -11.85 10.92
N ARG A 209 -16.93 -10.94 10.26
CA ARG A 209 -18.40 -11.00 10.14
C ARG A 209 -18.84 -12.25 9.34
N PRO A 210 -20.06 -12.77 9.57
CA PRO A 210 -20.66 -13.81 8.74
C PRO A 210 -20.91 -13.28 7.32
N THR A 211 -19.88 -13.29 6.49
CA THR A 211 -19.88 -12.82 5.09
C THR A 211 -19.24 -13.89 4.21
N GLU A 212 -19.20 -13.68 2.90
CA GLU A 212 -18.67 -14.61 1.90
C GLU A 212 -17.13 -14.75 1.94
N ILE A 213 -16.53 -15.05 3.10
CA ILE A 213 -15.10 -15.41 3.22
C ILE A 213 -15.01 -16.90 2.95
N HIS A 214 -15.31 -17.26 1.71
CA HIS A 214 -15.81 -18.60 1.42
C HIS A 214 -14.72 -19.62 1.08
N ASP A 215 -13.56 -19.26 0.53
CA ASP A 215 -12.71 -20.27 -0.10
C ASP A 215 -11.54 -20.79 0.76
N LEU A 216 -10.96 -19.98 1.65
CA LEU A 216 -9.84 -20.38 2.52
C LEU A 216 -10.27 -21.33 3.66
N PHE A 217 -11.48 -21.13 4.18
CA PHE A 217 -11.95 -21.79 5.41
C PHE A 217 -13.02 -22.86 5.16
N LYS A 218 -13.45 -23.07 3.91
CA LYS A 218 -14.47 -24.07 3.53
C LYS A 218 -14.14 -25.49 3.98
N ALA A 219 -12.86 -25.84 4.06
CA ALA A 219 -12.37 -27.15 4.48
C ALA A 219 -11.87 -27.19 5.93
N GLY A 220 -11.93 -26.06 6.65
CA GLY A 220 -11.44 -25.91 8.02
C GLY A 220 -12.55 -25.97 9.08
N GLU A 221 -12.14 -25.90 10.34
CA GLU A 221 -13.08 -25.82 11.47
C GLU A 221 -13.68 -24.41 11.55
N THR A 222 -14.92 -24.33 12.04
CA THR A 222 -15.60 -23.04 12.25
C THR A 222 -16.17 -22.97 13.65
N LEU A 223 -15.84 -21.91 14.39
CA LEU A 223 -16.33 -21.68 15.76
C LEU A 223 -16.89 -20.26 15.89
N GLU A 224 -18.19 -20.15 16.07
CA GLU A 224 -18.84 -18.84 16.15
C GLU A 224 -18.48 -18.09 17.45
N ILE A 225 -18.04 -16.84 17.33
CA ILE A 225 -17.78 -15.95 18.46
C ILE A 225 -19.06 -15.20 18.81
N ARG A 226 -19.56 -15.45 20.02
CA ARG A 226 -20.68 -14.74 20.66
C ARG A 226 -20.32 -14.43 22.11
N ALA A 227 -20.90 -13.36 22.65
CA ALA A 227 -20.82 -13.06 24.08
C ALA A 227 -21.49 -14.16 24.91
N HIS A 228 -20.69 -14.94 25.64
CA HIS A 228 -21.18 -15.98 26.52
C HIS A 228 -21.68 -15.39 27.84
N GLU A 229 -22.76 -15.96 28.40
CA GLU A 229 -23.38 -15.44 29.63
C GLU A 229 -22.36 -15.33 30.77
N ASP A 230 -21.53 -16.36 30.97
CA ASP A 230 -20.49 -16.37 32.00
C ASP A 230 -19.46 -15.23 31.85
N ASP A 231 -19.05 -14.92 30.62
CA ASP A 231 -18.08 -13.86 30.36
C ASP A 231 -18.69 -12.47 30.60
N VAL A 232 -19.95 -12.29 30.20
CA VAL A 232 -20.70 -11.06 30.46
C VAL A 232 -20.90 -10.86 31.96
N ARG A 233 -21.29 -11.91 32.68
CA ARG A 233 -21.44 -11.87 34.14
C ARG A 233 -20.12 -11.54 34.84
N ARG A 234 -19.00 -12.15 34.45
CA ARG A 234 -17.66 -11.81 35.00
C ARG A 234 -17.31 -10.35 34.77
N TYR A 235 -17.57 -9.82 33.58
CA TYR A 235 -17.36 -8.41 33.28
C TYR A 235 -18.22 -7.49 34.14
N LEU A 236 -19.51 -7.79 34.30
CA LEU A 236 -20.41 -6.99 35.12
C LEU A 236 -20.02 -7.01 36.60
N ASP A 237 -19.67 -8.18 37.13
CA ASP A 237 -19.20 -8.35 38.51
C ASP A 237 -17.90 -7.57 38.76
N GLY A 238 -16.91 -7.71 37.87
CA GLY A 238 -15.65 -6.99 37.94
C GLY A 238 -15.79 -5.47 37.86
N ASN A 239 -16.86 -4.96 37.25
CA ASN A 239 -17.13 -3.52 37.10
C ASN A 239 -18.15 -2.97 38.11
N MET A 240 -18.78 -3.81 38.94
CA MET A 240 -19.90 -3.44 39.80
C MET A 240 -19.58 -2.26 40.73
N PHE A 241 -18.31 -2.11 41.12
CA PHE A 241 -17.81 -1.01 41.95
C PHE A 241 -18.09 0.39 41.37
N ARG A 242 -18.25 0.51 40.04
CA ARG A 242 -18.56 1.76 39.33
C ARG A 242 -20.01 2.21 39.50
N LEU A 243 -20.91 1.33 39.92
CA LEU A 243 -22.31 1.67 40.15
C LEU A 243 -22.53 2.40 41.47
N PRO A 244 -23.64 3.15 41.62
CA PRO A 244 -23.96 3.86 42.84
C PRO A 244 -23.90 2.98 44.08
N GLY A 245 -23.38 3.50 45.20
CA GLY A 245 -23.13 2.71 46.41
C GLY A 245 -24.35 2.02 47.05
N PHE A 246 -25.59 2.33 46.63
CA PHE A 246 -26.77 1.53 47.03
C PHE A 246 -26.84 0.17 46.31
N VAL A 247 -26.27 0.06 45.10
CA VAL A 247 -26.12 -1.21 44.37
C VAL A 247 -25.07 -2.07 45.05
N ASN A 248 -23.93 -1.48 45.42
CA ASN A 248 -22.84 -2.19 46.11
C ASN A 248 -23.26 -2.79 47.45
N ARG A 249 -24.29 -2.21 48.11
CA ARG A 249 -24.85 -2.71 49.37
C ARG A 249 -25.92 -3.78 49.22
N SER A 250 -26.38 -4.07 47.99
CA SER A 250 -27.50 -4.98 47.73
C SER A 250 -27.09 -6.09 46.77
N PRO A 251 -26.66 -7.26 47.28
CA PRO A 251 -26.31 -8.43 46.45
C PRO A 251 -27.48 -8.88 45.56
N THR A 252 -28.71 -8.75 46.04
CA THR A 252 -29.92 -9.04 45.26
C THR A 252 -30.03 -8.16 44.02
N LEU A 253 -29.74 -6.86 44.15
CA LEU A 253 -29.82 -5.93 43.02
C LEU A 253 -28.66 -6.15 42.03
N GLN A 254 -27.48 -6.54 42.52
CA GLN A 254 -26.35 -6.92 41.67
C GLN A 254 -26.70 -8.14 40.82
N GLU A 255 -27.30 -9.17 41.43
CA GLU A 255 -27.75 -10.36 40.71
C GLU A 255 -28.86 -10.05 39.70
N GLU A 256 -29.82 -9.18 40.06
CA GLU A 256 -30.85 -8.70 39.12
C GLU A 256 -30.21 -8.00 37.90
N ILE A 257 -29.21 -7.13 38.11
CA ILE A 257 -28.49 -6.45 37.02
C ILE A 257 -27.76 -7.45 36.13
N MET A 258 -27.01 -8.38 36.74
CA MET A 258 -26.26 -9.41 36.00
C MET A 258 -27.19 -10.29 35.18
N ALA A 259 -28.28 -10.79 35.77
CA ALA A 259 -29.23 -11.66 35.09
C ALA A 259 -29.93 -10.95 33.93
N VAL A 260 -30.41 -9.71 34.13
CA VAL A 260 -31.11 -8.97 33.08
C VAL A 260 -30.16 -8.61 31.94
N ILE A 261 -29.00 -8.03 32.22
CA ILE A 261 -28.07 -7.61 31.16
C ILE A 261 -27.59 -8.85 30.38
N SER A 262 -27.16 -9.91 31.07
CA SER A 262 -26.61 -11.10 30.41
C SER A 262 -27.65 -11.82 29.52
N HIS A 263 -28.94 -11.73 29.85
CA HIS A 263 -30.01 -12.26 29.01
C HIS A 263 -30.26 -11.44 27.74
N HIS A 264 -30.11 -10.11 27.80
CA HIS A 264 -30.53 -9.19 26.72
C HIS A 264 -29.41 -8.81 25.74
N VAL A 265 -28.16 -9.19 25.99
CA VAL A 265 -27.03 -8.85 25.11
C VAL A 265 -27.03 -9.65 23.80
N GLN A 266 -27.80 -10.74 23.70
CA GLN A 266 -28.01 -11.53 22.47
C GLN A 266 -26.72 -11.88 21.69
N GLY A 267 -25.61 -12.14 22.41
CA GLY A 267 -24.31 -12.46 21.82
C GLY A 267 -23.43 -11.26 21.45
N MET A 268 -23.88 -10.02 21.66
CA MET A 268 -23.11 -8.78 21.48
C MET A 268 -22.59 -8.26 22.83
N PHE A 269 -21.31 -8.45 23.11
CA PHE A 269 -20.68 -8.04 24.36
C PHE A 269 -20.73 -6.52 24.58
N LEU A 270 -20.64 -5.75 23.50
CA LEU A 270 -20.72 -4.29 23.55
C LEU A 270 -22.03 -3.77 24.18
N LEU A 271 -23.15 -4.47 23.97
CA LEU A 271 -24.42 -4.10 24.62
C LEU A 271 -24.33 -4.23 26.14
N ALA A 272 -23.56 -5.18 26.66
CA ALA A 272 -23.37 -5.34 28.10
C ALA A 272 -22.74 -4.08 28.69
N GLN A 273 -21.70 -3.56 28.02
CA GLN A 273 -21.04 -2.32 28.40
C GLN A 273 -22.01 -1.14 28.32
N LEU A 274 -22.70 -0.93 27.19
CA LEU A 274 -23.63 0.21 27.02
C LEU A 274 -24.79 0.20 28.03
N TYR A 275 -25.37 -0.97 28.29
CA TYR A 275 -26.43 -1.12 29.29
C TYR A 275 -25.89 -0.88 30.70
N PHE A 276 -24.71 -1.39 31.04
CA PHE A 276 -24.08 -1.14 32.32
C PHE A 276 -23.78 0.35 32.55
N GLU A 277 -23.19 1.05 31.58
CA GLU A 277 -22.91 2.48 31.62
C GLU A 277 -24.21 3.30 31.86
N SER A 278 -25.35 2.86 31.31
CA SER A 278 -26.65 3.51 31.51
C SER A 278 -27.17 3.48 32.97
N LEU A 279 -26.57 2.64 33.83
CA LEU A 279 -26.94 2.47 35.23
C LEU A 279 -26.11 3.32 36.20
N ILE A 280 -24.94 3.84 35.78
CA ILE A 280 -24.01 4.59 36.64
C ILE A 280 -24.68 5.83 37.24
N GLY A 281 -25.46 6.57 36.45
CA GLY A 281 -26.12 7.81 36.88
C GLY A 281 -27.43 7.64 37.68
N ARG A 282 -27.82 6.41 38.05
CA ARG A 282 -29.14 6.16 38.68
C ARG A 282 -29.14 6.53 40.15
N ARG A 283 -30.22 7.16 40.62
CA ARG A 283 -30.31 7.71 42.00
C ARG A 283 -30.92 6.77 43.02
N SER A 284 -31.55 5.67 42.59
CA SER A 284 -32.20 4.71 43.50
C SER A 284 -32.39 3.33 42.88
N ALA A 285 -32.51 2.31 43.72
CA ALA A 285 -32.79 0.93 43.29
C ALA A 285 -34.07 0.82 42.45
N LYS A 286 -35.11 1.62 42.75
CA LYS A 286 -36.33 1.67 41.92
C LYS A 286 -36.03 2.21 40.52
N SER A 287 -35.27 3.30 40.43
CA SER A 287 -34.87 3.86 39.13
C SER A 287 -34.00 2.90 38.33
N THR A 288 -33.14 2.11 38.98
CA THR A 288 -32.34 1.06 38.35
C THR A 288 -33.24 -0.05 37.79
N ARG A 289 -34.18 -0.57 38.58
CA ARG A 289 -35.14 -1.59 38.11
C ARG A 289 -36.00 -1.12 36.93
N THR A 290 -36.50 0.11 36.98
CA THR A 290 -37.26 0.68 35.84
C THR A 290 -36.39 0.82 34.58
N ALA A 291 -35.08 1.08 34.71
CA ALA A 291 -34.18 1.07 33.58
C ALA A 291 -34.00 -0.35 33.01
N LEU A 292 -33.80 -1.35 33.87
CA LEU A 292 -33.70 -2.76 33.48
C LEU A 292 -34.98 -3.28 32.80
N GLU A 293 -36.17 -2.89 33.28
CA GLU A 293 -37.46 -3.23 32.66
C GLU A 293 -37.59 -2.67 31.23
N ARG A 294 -37.04 -1.48 30.96
CA ARG A 294 -37.03 -0.87 29.61
C ARG A 294 -36.08 -1.57 28.64
N LEU A 295 -35.05 -2.25 29.15
CA LEU A 295 -34.20 -3.12 28.35
C LEU A 295 -34.94 -4.40 27.94
N SER A 296 -35.89 -4.85 28.77
CA SER A 296 -36.61 -6.12 28.60
C SER A 296 -37.74 -6.10 27.55
N SER A 297 -38.03 -4.94 26.95
CA SER A 297 -39.16 -4.76 26.02
C SER A 297 -38.77 -4.56 24.55
N GLY A 298 -37.47 -4.58 24.21
CA GLY A 298 -36.99 -4.41 22.84
C GLY A 298 -36.69 -5.74 22.16
N SER A 299 -37.58 -6.22 21.28
CA SER A 299 -37.43 -7.48 20.55
C SER A 299 -37.50 -7.27 19.03
N ASP A 300 -36.67 -6.37 18.48
CA ASP A 300 -36.58 -6.12 17.03
C ASP A 300 -35.13 -6.03 16.57
N ASP A 301 -34.88 -6.39 15.30
CA ASP A 301 -33.57 -6.46 14.58
C ASP A 301 -32.67 -5.20 14.65
N TYR A 302 -33.15 -4.09 15.22
CA TYR A 302 -32.41 -2.83 15.43
C TYR A 302 -32.12 -2.53 16.92
N THR A 303 -32.05 -3.54 17.77
CA THR A 303 -32.00 -3.37 19.24
C THR A 303 -30.80 -2.55 19.73
N TYR A 304 -29.67 -2.56 18.99
CA TYR A 304 -28.48 -1.79 19.32
C TYR A 304 -28.57 -0.31 18.93
N ASP A 305 -29.33 0.06 17.91
CA ASP A 305 -29.54 1.47 17.56
C ASP A 305 -30.23 2.21 18.71
N LYS A 306 -31.16 1.54 19.41
CA LYS A 306 -31.78 2.10 20.62
C LYS A 306 -30.77 2.30 21.76
N ALA A 307 -29.81 1.38 21.93
CA ALA A 307 -28.77 1.52 22.94
C ALA A 307 -27.84 2.72 22.64
N TYR A 308 -27.55 2.95 21.35
CA TYR A 308 -26.82 4.12 20.89
C TYR A 308 -27.63 5.40 20.99
N ASP A 309 -28.92 5.39 20.62
CA ASP A 309 -29.83 6.52 20.80
C ASP A 309 -29.95 6.92 22.27
N ASP A 310 -30.05 5.94 23.17
CA ASP A 310 -30.05 6.17 24.60
C ASP A 310 -28.69 6.74 25.09
N ALA A 311 -27.57 6.33 24.50
CA ALA A 311 -26.25 6.89 24.81
C ALA A 311 -26.13 8.34 24.32
N MET A 312 -26.52 8.62 23.07
CA MET A 312 -26.54 9.97 22.51
C MET A 312 -27.49 10.90 23.28
N SER A 313 -28.65 10.39 23.71
CA SER A 313 -29.60 11.15 24.54
C SER A 313 -29.01 11.47 25.92
N ARG A 314 -28.18 10.59 26.49
CA ARG A 314 -27.45 10.87 27.73
C ARG A 314 -26.40 11.95 27.51
N ILE A 315 -25.67 11.91 26.40
CA ILE A 315 -24.68 12.92 26.03
C ILE A 315 -25.35 14.29 25.86
N GLN A 316 -26.41 14.37 25.06
CA GLN A 316 -27.17 15.60 24.82
C GLN A 316 -27.88 16.14 26.07
N GLY A 317 -28.12 15.29 27.07
CA GLY A 317 -28.73 15.66 28.35
C GLY A 317 -27.74 16.19 29.39
N GLN A 318 -26.44 16.27 29.09
CA GLN A 318 -25.43 16.85 29.97
C GLN A 318 -25.52 18.38 30.03
N LEU A 319 -24.75 18.99 30.92
CA LEU A 319 -24.72 20.44 31.10
C LEU A 319 -23.78 21.08 30.09
N GLY A 320 -24.32 21.97 29.23
CA GLY A 320 -23.57 22.91 28.37
C GLY A 320 -22.24 22.37 27.83
N GLU A 321 -21.15 22.86 28.39
CA GLU A 321 -19.76 22.53 28.00
C GLU A 321 -19.45 21.03 27.98
N GLN A 322 -20.06 20.22 28.84
CA GLN A 322 -19.86 18.76 28.83
C GLN A 322 -20.49 18.12 27.58
N THR A 323 -21.67 18.61 27.19
CA THR A 323 -22.33 18.18 25.95
C THR A 323 -21.51 18.60 24.75
N ASP A 324 -20.99 19.83 24.74
CA ASP A 324 -20.18 20.36 23.65
C ASP A 324 -18.88 19.57 23.50
N LEU A 325 -18.16 19.30 24.59
CA LEU A 325 -16.94 18.48 24.63
C LEU A 325 -17.18 17.08 24.07
N ALA A 326 -18.26 16.41 24.51
CA ALA A 326 -18.61 15.07 24.03
C ALA A 326 -18.99 15.06 22.55
N MET A 327 -19.80 16.03 22.10
CA MET A 327 -20.26 16.11 20.72
C MET A 327 -19.12 16.46 19.76
N GLN A 328 -18.20 17.36 20.14
CA GLN A 328 -16.99 17.66 19.36
C GLN A 328 -16.08 16.43 19.28
N THR A 329 -15.83 15.76 20.42
CA THR A 329 -15.03 14.53 20.45
C THR A 329 -15.58 13.46 19.49
N LEU A 330 -16.89 13.17 19.57
CA LEU A 330 -17.52 12.17 18.70
C LEU A 330 -17.51 12.59 17.22
N SER A 331 -17.76 13.87 16.95
CA SER A 331 -17.71 14.44 15.59
C SER A 331 -16.33 14.20 14.97
N TRP A 332 -15.27 14.46 15.73
CA TRP A 332 -13.91 14.36 15.19
C TRP A 332 -13.45 12.92 15.08
N LEU A 333 -13.72 12.07 16.06
CA LEU A 333 -13.39 10.65 15.94
C LEU A 333 -14.12 9.98 14.78
N ALA A 334 -15.34 10.44 14.46
CA ALA A 334 -16.11 9.94 13.33
C ALA A 334 -15.62 10.47 11.97
N CYS A 335 -15.08 11.69 11.91
CA CYS A 335 -14.68 12.35 10.65
C CYS A 335 -13.16 12.35 10.41
N ALA A 336 -12.37 12.02 11.42
CA ALA A 336 -10.92 11.98 11.30
C ALA A 336 -10.50 10.97 10.21
N THR A 337 -9.52 11.38 9.43
CA THR A 337 -9.07 10.63 8.25
C THR A 337 -8.14 9.46 8.62
N ARG A 338 -7.59 9.50 9.84
CA ARG A 338 -6.86 8.43 10.53
C ARG A 338 -7.17 8.49 12.03
N PRO A 339 -6.89 7.44 12.81
CA PRO A 339 -6.98 7.50 14.27
C PRO A 339 -6.12 8.63 14.84
N LEU A 340 -6.66 9.34 15.82
CA LEU A 340 -5.98 10.42 16.55
C LEU A 340 -5.35 9.87 17.82
N THR A 341 -4.23 10.46 18.24
CA THR A 341 -3.73 10.27 19.62
C THR A 341 -4.54 11.13 20.60
N SER A 342 -4.51 10.77 21.89
CA SER A 342 -5.13 11.57 22.95
C SER A 342 -4.58 12.99 22.95
N LEU A 343 -3.27 13.16 22.81
CA LEU A 343 -2.60 14.47 22.71
C LEU A 343 -3.06 15.27 21.48
N GLU A 344 -3.20 14.62 20.33
CA GLU A 344 -3.73 15.28 19.12
C GLU A 344 -5.16 15.77 19.33
N LEU A 345 -6.02 14.94 19.92
CA LEU A 345 -7.40 15.31 20.21
C LEU A 345 -7.49 16.43 21.26
N GLN A 346 -6.71 16.33 22.33
CA GLN A 346 -6.63 17.33 23.40
C GLN A 346 -6.23 18.70 22.86
N HIS A 347 -5.16 18.76 22.06
CA HIS A 347 -4.73 20.01 21.42
C HIS A 347 -5.79 20.53 20.47
N ALA A 348 -6.44 19.66 19.70
CA ALA A 348 -7.47 20.09 18.78
C ALA A 348 -8.68 20.67 19.54
N LEU A 349 -9.11 20.06 20.65
CA LEU A 349 -10.24 20.50 21.49
C LEU A 349 -9.96 21.83 22.19
N ALA A 350 -8.69 22.15 22.43
CA ALA A 350 -8.25 23.39 23.04
C ALA A 350 -8.17 24.59 22.07
N ILE A 351 -8.40 24.39 20.76
CA ILE A 351 -8.27 25.46 19.76
C ILE A 351 -9.44 26.45 19.89
N GLU A 352 -9.10 27.72 20.11
CA GLU A 352 -10.05 28.83 20.14
C GLU A 352 -9.96 29.69 18.88
N GLU A 353 -11.10 30.25 18.44
CA GLU A 353 -11.13 31.14 17.30
C GLU A 353 -10.53 32.51 17.62
N GLY A 354 -9.60 32.98 16.79
CA GLY A 354 -9.00 34.31 16.90
C GLY A 354 -7.74 34.37 17.75
N GLU A 355 -7.39 33.29 18.44
CA GLU A 355 -6.15 33.16 19.18
C GLU A 355 -4.99 32.74 18.27
N SER A 356 -3.77 33.16 18.63
CA SER A 356 -2.56 32.91 17.84
C SER A 356 -1.63 31.81 18.40
N SER A 357 -2.03 31.18 19.50
CA SER A 357 -1.40 30.01 20.12
C SER A 357 -2.43 29.18 20.89
N ILE A 358 -2.08 27.95 21.25
CA ILE A 358 -2.88 27.16 22.20
C ILE A 358 -2.73 27.72 23.61
N ASP A 359 -3.85 27.87 24.30
CA ASP A 359 -3.89 28.06 25.74
C ASP A 359 -3.80 26.69 26.44
N GLU A 360 -2.72 26.48 27.20
CA GLU A 360 -2.51 25.25 27.97
C GLU A 360 -3.59 25.06 29.05
N GLU A 361 -4.23 26.14 29.53
CA GLU A 361 -5.32 26.08 30.51
C GLU A 361 -6.64 25.55 29.91
N ASN A 362 -6.77 25.56 28.58
CA ASN A 362 -7.96 25.09 27.87
C ASN A 362 -7.85 23.63 27.41
N ILE A 363 -6.73 22.94 27.70
CA ILE A 363 -6.52 21.55 27.30
C ILE A 363 -7.35 20.63 28.22
N PRO A 364 -8.38 19.93 27.71
CA PRO A 364 -9.19 19.04 28.54
C PRO A 364 -8.40 17.78 28.94
N GLU A 365 -8.60 17.31 30.17
CA GLU A 365 -8.02 16.04 30.63
C GLU A 365 -8.67 14.85 29.91
N VAL A 366 -7.89 13.81 29.62
CA VAL A 366 -8.36 12.62 28.88
C VAL A 366 -9.49 11.92 29.64
N GLU A 367 -9.40 11.87 30.97
CA GLU A 367 -10.41 11.29 31.85
C GLU A 367 -11.75 12.02 31.73
N ASP A 368 -11.73 13.34 31.59
CA ASP A 368 -12.94 14.17 31.45
C ASP A 368 -13.58 13.93 30.08
N ILE A 369 -12.78 13.86 29.00
CA ILE A 369 -13.25 13.50 27.65
C ILE A 369 -13.97 12.13 27.68
N LEU A 370 -13.35 11.13 28.32
CA LEU A 370 -13.91 9.78 28.43
C LEU A 370 -15.20 9.76 29.27
N ALA A 371 -15.25 10.53 30.36
CA ALA A 371 -16.40 10.61 31.25
C ALA A 371 -17.65 11.19 30.53
N VAL A 372 -17.47 12.22 29.71
CA VAL A 372 -18.59 12.87 29.01
C VAL A 372 -19.10 12.05 27.81
N CYS A 373 -18.26 11.19 27.21
CA CYS A 373 -18.62 10.41 26.02
C CYS A 373 -19.49 9.16 26.28
N ALA A 374 -20.00 8.96 27.50
CA ALA A 374 -20.97 7.92 27.87
C ALA A 374 -20.59 6.48 27.43
N GLY A 375 -19.29 6.16 27.44
CA GLY A 375 -18.76 4.84 27.08
C GLY A 375 -18.65 4.57 25.57
N LEU A 376 -18.83 5.60 24.72
CA LEU A 376 -18.67 5.49 23.27
C LEU A 376 -17.23 5.67 22.80
N VAL A 377 -16.35 6.19 23.67
CA VAL A 377 -14.94 6.49 23.37
C VAL A 377 -14.04 5.74 24.35
N THR A 378 -12.89 5.30 23.88
CA THR A 378 -11.86 4.61 24.66
C THR A 378 -10.47 5.06 24.21
N VAL A 379 -9.49 5.01 25.12
CA VAL A 379 -8.08 5.26 24.84
C VAL A 379 -7.29 3.97 24.97
N GLU A 380 -6.35 3.77 24.07
CA GLU A 380 -5.32 2.72 24.12
C GLU A 380 -4.15 3.23 24.97
N ASN A 381 -3.79 2.50 26.03
CA ASN A 381 -2.88 2.97 27.07
C ASN A 381 -1.44 3.09 26.58
N GLU A 382 -0.96 2.14 25.78
CA GLU A 382 0.40 2.14 25.27
C GLU A 382 0.53 2.96 23.98
N SER A 383 -0.41 2.83 23.05
CA SER A 383 -0.36 3.58 21.78
C SER A 383 -0.78 5.05 21.92
N GLY A 384 -1.48 5.40 23.01
CA GLY A 384 -2.06 6.71 23.23
C GLY A 384 -3.21 7.05 22.27
N ILE A 385 -3.72 6.08 21.50
CA ILE A 385 -4.75 6.33 20.48
C ILE A 385 -6.12 6.42 21.13
N ILE A 386 -6.82 7.51 20.85
CA ILE A 386 -8.21 7.72 21.24
C ILE A 386 -9.14 7.35 20.08
N ARG A 387 -10.16 6.53 20.34
CA ARG A 387 -11.06 6.02 19.31
C ARG A 387 -12.43 5.67 19.84
N LEU A 388 -13.37 5.49 18.91
CA LEU A 388 -14.67 4.90 19.23
C LEU A 388 -14.49 3.48 19.78
N VAL A 389 -15.33 3.14 20.77
CA VAL A 389 -15.25 1.89 21.54
C VAL A 389 -15.32 0.65 20.64
N HIS A 390 -16.04 0.73 19.51
CA HIS A 390 -16.26 -0.36 18.60
C HIS A 390 -16.67 0.12 17.19
N TYR A 391 -16.42 -0.68 16.16
CA TYR A 391 -16.79 -0.40 14.76
C TYR A 391 -18.28 -0.06 14.59
N THR A 392 -19.17 -0.77 15.29
CA THR A 392 -20.63 -0.52 15.23
C THR A 392 -21.01 0.88 15.68
N THR A 393 -20.19 1.50 16.53
CA THR A 393 -20.35 2.90 16.92
C THR A 393 -20.05 3.80 15.74
N GLN A 394 -18.97 3.54 14.98
CA GLN A 394 -18.71 4.26 13.73
C GLN A 394 -19.86 4.07 12.73
N GLU A 395 -20.32 2.83 12.50
CA GLU A 395 -21.42 2.54 11.57
C GLU A 395 -22.72 3.25 11.95
N TYR A 396 -22.99 3.39 13.25
CA TYR A 396 -24.10 4.19 13.75
C TYR A 396 -23.90 5.69 13.49
N LEU A 397 -22.73 6.24 13.80
CA LEU A 397 -22.42 7.66 13.57
C LEU A 397 -22.40 8.01 12.08
N ASP A 398 -21.85 7.16 11.21
CA ASP A 398 -21.83 7.34 9.76
C ASP A 398 -23.24 7.41 9.18
N ARG A 399 -24.14 6.49 9.58
CA ARG A 399 -25.54 6.48 9.15
C ARG A 399 -26.31 7.73 9.57
N LYS A 400 -25.93 8.33 10.71
CA LYS A 400 -26.58 9.53 11.26
C LYS A 400 -25.72 10.79 11.14
N LYS A 401 -24.62 10.76 10.38
CA LYS A 401 -23.61 11.83 10.33
C LYS A 401 -24.22 13.15 9.92
N ASP A 402 -25.04 13.15 8.88
CA ASP A 402 -25.71 14.35 8.37
C ASP A 402 -26.69 14.97 9.38
N PHE A 403 -27.22 14.17 10.30
CA PHE A 403 -28.16 14.63 11.34
C PHE A 403 -27.42 15.07 12.62
N LEU A 404 -26.42 14.29 13.06
CA LEU A 404 -25.70 14.54 14.30
C LEU A 404 -24.60 15.58 14.14
N PHE A 405 -23.91 15.59 13.00
CA PHE A 405 -22.74 16.43 12.75
C PHE A 405 -22.76 17.06 11.34
N PRO A 406 -23.77 17.86 10.99
CA PRO A 406 -23.91 18.44 9.65
C PRO A 406 -22.74 19.34 9.23
N THR A 407 -21.99 19.88 10.19
CA THR A 407 -20.86 20.80 9.96
C THR A 407 -19.49 20.20 10.28
N ALA A 408 -19.40 18.91 10.64
CA ALA A 408 -18.17 18.31 11.17
C ALA A 408 -16.92 18.54 10.31
N GLU A 409 -17.03 18.30 9.00
CA GLU A 409 -15.93 18.47 8.04
C GLU A 409 -15.54 19.94 7.87
N ASN A 410 -16.49 20.87 8.04
CA ASN A 410 -16.22 22.30 8.04
C ASN A 410 -15.46 22.70 9.31
N ASP A 411 -15.90 22.18 10.46
CA ASP A 411 -15.32 22.48 11.78
C ASP A 411 -13.89 21.93 11.88
N LEU A 412 -13.70 20.62 11.69
CA LEU A 412 -12.79 20.09 10.67
C LEU A 412 -11.62 20.94 10.17
N ALA A 413 -11.82 21.37 8.93
CA ALA A 413 -10.87 22.16 8.17
C ALA A 413 -10.58 23.50 8.86
N ARG A 414 -11.61 24.13 9.45
CA ARG A 414 -11.47 25.42 10.13
C ARG A 414 -10.46 25.32 11.28
N LEU A 415 -10.57 24.31 12.13
CA LEU A 415 -9.65 24.07 13.24
C LEU A 415 -8.25 23.76 12.76
N CYS A 416 -8.11 22.91 11.73
CA CYS A 416 -6.81 22.65 11.12
C CYS A 416 -6.15 23.95 10.63
N LEU A 417 -6.93 24.86 10.01
CA LEU A 417 -6.42 26.13 9.51
C LEU A 417 -6.06 27.11 10.62
N VAL A 418 -6.88 27.22 11.67
CA VAL A 418 -6.56 28.05 12.84
C VAL A 418 -5.26 27.56 13.46
N TYR A 419 -5.11 26.25 13.65
CA TYR A 419 -3.90 25.64 14.19
C TYR A 419 -2.68 25.94 13.31
N LEU A 420 -2.76 25.69 12.00
CA LEU A 420 -1.68 25.99 11.05
C LEU A 420 -1.39 27.49 10.94
N SER A 421 -2.29 28.35 11.42
CA SER A 421 -2.16 29.80 11.41
C SER A 421 -1.56 30.38 12.69
N PHE A 422 -1.17 29.57 13.68
CA PHE A 422 -0.51 30.06 14.89
C PHE A 422 0.83 30.76 14.63
N ASP A 423 1.17 31.72 15.50
CA ASP A 423 2.34 32.60 15.33
C ASP A 423 3.67 31.83 15.34
N ILE A 424 3.72 30.71 16.07
CA ILE A 424 4.90 29.85 16.15
C ILE A 424 5.34 29.34 14.76
N PHE A 425 4.38 29.08 13.87
CA PHE A 425 4.63 28.63 12.50
C PHE A 425 5.02 29.76 11.55
N GLY A 426 4.86 31.03 11.97
CA GLY A 426 5.33 32.21 11.23
C GLY A 426 6.85 32.29 11.08
N SER A 427 7.59 31.47 11.84
CA SER A 427 9.04 31.29 11.67
C SER A 427 9.42 30.52 10.39
N GLY A 428 8.47 29.88 9.72
CA GLY A 428 8.72 29.13 8.49
C GLY A 428 9.32 27.74 8.74
N ILE A 429 10.17 27.30 7.81
CA ILE A 429 10.82 25.98 7.81
C ILE A 429 11.82 25.89 8.97
N CYS A 430 11.80 24.78 9.72
CA CYS A 430 12.84 24.51 10.71
C CYS A 430 14.19 24.28 10.03
N GLU A 431 15.27 24.93 10.52
CA GLU A 431 16.60 24.87 9.91
C GLU A 431 17.42 23.61 10.29
N SER A 432 16.99 22.86 11.30
CA SER A 432 17.61 21.59 11.70
C SER A 432 16.58 20.50 12.01
N ASP A 433 17.03 19.25 11.98
CA ASP A 433 16.21 18.09 12.37
C ASP A 433 15.75 18.22 13.82
N GLU A 434 16.62 18.69 14.73
CA GLU A 434 16.30 18.84 16.14
C GLU A 434 15.18 19.88 16.36
N ALA A 435 15.25 21.04 15.71
CA ALA A 435 14.22 22.07 15.80
C ALA A 435 12.89 21.62 15.18
N PHE A 436 12.93 20.77 14.17
CA PHE A 436 11.73 20.20 13.56
C PHE A 436 11.09 19.12 14.44
N GLU A 437 11.90 18.24 15.04
CA GLU A 437 11.43 17.24 16.00
C GLU A 437 10.82 17.91 17.24
N GLU A 438 11.48 18.92 17.79
CA GLU A 438 10.94 19.70 18.91
C GLU A 438 9.57 20.33 18.57
N ARG A 439 9.41 20.89 17.36
CA ARG A 439 8.12 21.44 16.91
C ARG A 439 7.04 20.37 16.82
N LEU A 440 7.36 19.16 16.34
CA LEU A 440 6.40 18.07 16.24
C LEU A 440 5.98 17.53 17.61
N GLU A 441 6.91 17.51 18.57
CA GLU A 441 6.66 17.05 19.94
C GLU A 441 5.83 18.06 20.74
N THR A 442 6.10 19.36 20.61
CA THR A 442 5.37 20.43 21.32
C THR A 442 4.02 20.77 20.69
N HIS A 443 3.81 20.41 19.42
CA HIS A 443 2.56 20.63 18.68
C HIS A 443 2.03 19.32 18.07
N PRO A 444 1.48 18.41 18.89
CA PRO A 444 1.07 17.07 18.45
C PRO A 444 0.08 17.07 17.28
N PHE A 445 -0.88 18.00 17.26
CA PHE A 445 -1.89 18.09 16.19
C PHE A 445 -1.35 18.67 14.87
N TYR A 446 -0.14 19.23 14.86
CA TYR A 446 0.44 19.92 13.70
C TYR A 446 0.54 19.02 12.47
N SER A 447 1.01 17.78 12.65
CA SER A 447 1.16 16.82 11.55
C SER A 447 -0.19 16.43 10.94
N TYR A 448 -1.19 16.19 11.79
CA TYR A 448 -2.54 15.88 11.33
C TYR A 448 -3.13 17.05 10.54
N ALA A 449 -3.05 18.25 11.11
CA ALA A 449 -3.56 19.47 10.48
C ALA A 449 -2.89 19.70 9.11
N ALA A 450 -1.56 19.64 9.03
CA ALA A 450 -0.82 19.86 7.79
C ALA A 450 -1.11 18.80 6.71
N LEU A 451 -1.30 17.54 7.11
CA LEU A 451 -1.51 16.42 6.19
C LEU A 451 -2.95 16.32 5.66
N HIS A 452 -3.94 16.75 6.46
CA HIS A 452 -5.35 16.45 6.19
C HIS A 452 -6.26 17.67 6.05
N PHE A 453 -5.78 18.91 6.29
CA PHE A 453 -6.63 20.09 6.12
C PHE A 453 -7.19 20.20 4.70
N ASP A 454 -6.43 19.77 3.69
CA ASP A 454 -6.83 19.84 2.29
C ASP A 454 -8.02 18.90 1.99
N ARG A 455 -8.03 17.71 2.59
CA ARG A 455 -9.12 16.74 2.47
C ARG A 455 -10.40 17.27 3.12
N HIS A 456 -10.29 17.83 4.32
CA HIS A 456 -11.43 18.45 4.99
C HIS A 456 -11.92 19.69 4.22
N ALA A 457 -11.00 20.52 3.72
CA ALA A 457 -11.34 21.73 2.95
C ALA A 457 -12.04 21.44 1.62
N ARG A 458 -11.73 20.32 0.93
CA ARG A 458 -12.44 19.91 -0.30
C ARG A 458 -13.90 19.55 -0.08
N ALA A 459 -14.29 19.14 1.13
CA ALA A 459 -15.69 18.82 1.44
C ALA A 459 -16.57 20.08 1.57
N ILE A 460 -15.94 21.27 1.59
CA ILE A 460 -16.59 22.54 1.88
C ILE A 460 -17.02 23.24 0.58
N LYS A 461 -18.22 23.83 0.59
CA LYS A 461 -18.76 24.58 -0.56
C LYS A 461 -18.37 26.06 -0.56
N ASP A 462 -18.06 26.63 0.61
CA ASP A 462 -17.76 28.05 0.78
C ASP A 462 -16.32 28.26 1.27
N LEU A 463 -15.64 29.26 0.71
CA LEU A 463 -14.28 29.59 1.11
C LEU A 463 -14.25 30.30 2.47
N HIS A 464 -13.71 29.63 3.47
CA HIS A 464 -13.47 30.23 4.78
C HIS A 464 -12.39 31.33 4.70
N SER A 465 -12.61 32.49 5.33
CA SER A 465 -11.66 33.62 5.34
C SER A 465 -10.27 33.22 5.82
N GLY A 466 -10.19 32.33 6.82
CA GLY A 466 -8.94 31.79 7.34
C GLY A 466 -8.12 31.00 6.30
N VAL A 467 -8.74 30.36 5.30
CA VAL A 467 -8.00 29.72 4.19
C VAL A 467 -7.21 30.76 3.41
N LEU A 468 -7.85 31.88 3.08
CA LEU A 468 -7.21 32.94 2.30
C LEU A 468 -6.06 33.61 3.05
N GLU A 469 -6.23 33.82 4.36
CA GLU A 469 -5.19 34.39 5.21
C GLU A 469 -3.98 33.46 5.29
N PHE A 470 -4.22 32.17 5.53
CA PHE A 470 -3.16 31.15 5.54
C PHE A 470 -2.42 31.04 4.20
N LEU A 471 -3.14 31.01 3.06
CA LEU A 471 -2.52 30.92 1.74
C LEU A 471 -1.67 32.14 1.36
N LYS A 472 -1.90 33.30 2.00
CA LYS A 472 -1.08 34.51 1.83
C LYS A 472 0.18 34.49 2.69
N ASP A 473 0.14 33.79 3.82
CA ASP A 473 1.24 33.72 4.78
C ASP A 473 2.28 32.68 4.33
N GLN A 474 3.26 33.17 3.55
CA GLN A 474 4.26 32.32 2.90
C GLN A 474 5.10 31.51 3.91
N PRO A 475 5.60 32.07 5.04
CA PRO A 475 6.26 31.28 6.08
C PRO A 475 5.40 30.14 6.63
N LYS A 476 4.15 30.40 7.03
CA LYS A 476 3.26 29.37 7.59
C LYS A 476 2.95 28.28 6.58
N LEU A 477 2.77 28.67 5.31
CA LEU A 477 2.60 27.73 4.21
C LEU A 477 3.82 26.82 4.07
N GLU A 478 5.02 27.37 4.04
CA GLU A 478 6.26 26.57 3.94
C GLU A 478 6.45 25.63 5.13
N ALA A 479 6.17 26.10 6.35
CA ALA A 479 6.20 25.29 7.55
C ALA A 479 5.26 24.08 7.42
N SER A 480 4.01 24.30 6.99
CA SER A 480 3.03 23.22 6.79
C SER A 480 3.49 22.21 5.74
N GLN A 481 4.16 22.68 4.68
CA GLN A 481 4.69 21.81 3.62
C GLN A 481 5.87 20.97 4.11
N GLN A 482 6.68 21.48 5.05
CA GLN A 482 7.72 20.69 5.72
C GLN A 482 7.07 19.54 6.51
N ALA A 483 6.03 19.83 7.29
CA ALA A 483 5.27 18.81 8.03
C ALA A 483 4.63 17.75 7.13
N LEU A 484 4.08 18.17 5.98
CA LEU A 484 3.46 17.28 5.01
C LEU A 484 4.45 16.32 4.34
N ARG A 485 5.70 16.75 4.08
CA ARG A 485 6.62 16.04 3.16
C ARG A 485 7.88 15.50 3.81
N ALA A 486 8.26 15.99 4.98
CA ALA A 486 9.46 15.54 5.67
C ALA A 486 9.19 14.18 6.33
N THR A 487 9.79 13.12 5.80
CA THR A 487 9.77 11.80 6.43
C THR A 487 11.07 11.57 7.20
N LYS A 488 10.95 11.21 8.48
CA LYS A 488 12.08 10.94 9.36
C LYS A 488 12.99 9.86 8.77
N ASP A 489 14.27 10.19 8.60
CA ASP A 489 15.31 9.26 8.15
C ASP A 489 16.32 9.09 9.30
N PRO A 490 16.22 8.01 10.12
CA PRO A 490 17.07 7.82 11.30
C PRO A 490 18.58 7.76 10.99
N MET A 491 18.95 7.61 9.72
CA MET A 491 20.31 7.36 9.27
C MET A 491 20.95 8.57 8.56
N ARG A 492 20.19 9.62 8.24
CA ARG A 492 20.70 10.80 7.52
C ARG A 492 20.35 12.09 8.26
N LYS A 493 21.36 12.88 8.58
CA LYS A 493 21.20 14.25 9.07
C LYS A 493 20.69 15.17 7.96
N GLY A 494 19.91 16.18 8.35
CA GLY A 494 19.26 17.14 7.46
C GLY A 494 18.10 16.54 6.68
N TRP A 495 17.40 15.56 7.24
CA TRP A 495 16.26 14.93 6.56
C TRP A 495 15.06 15.88 6.46
N SER A 496 14.86 16.70 7.48
CA SER A 496 13.77 17.68 7.53
C SER A 496 14.00 18.85 6.57
N GLN A 497 15.25 19.13 6.17
CA GLN A 497 15.62 20.16 5.19
C GLN A 497 15.66 19.64 3.74
N LYS A 498 15.46 18.33 3.49
CA LYS A 498 15.29 17.84 2.10
C LYS A 498 14.11 18.49 1.39
N TYR A 499 13.16 19.04 2.16
CA TYR A 499 12.02 19.78 1.65
C TYR A 499 11.93 21.12 2.39
N PRO A 500 11.72 22.24 1.68
CA PRO A 500 11.54 22.37 0.24
C PRO A 500 12.89 22.62 -0.47
N LEU A 501 13.28 21.72 -1.38
CA LEU A 501 14.27 22.03 -2.43
C LEU A 501 13.89 23.39 -3.04
N SER A 502 14.85 24.29 -3.25
CA SER A 502 14.67 25.70 -3.65
C SER A 502 13.52 25.99 -4.63
N GLY A 503 12.91 27.18 -4.54
CA GLY A 503 11.81 27.66 -5.40
C GLY A 503 10.44 27.50 -4.73
N THR A 504 9.91 28.55 -4.14
CA THR A 504 8.88 28.41 -3.10
C THR A 504 7.49 28.04 -3.63
N LEU A 505 6.83 27.04 -3.02
CA LEU A 505 5.41 26.75 -3.26
C LEU A 505 4.59 27.90 -2.64
N ASN A 506 3.76 28.58 -3.42
CA ASN A 506 2.96 29.71 -2.95
C ASN A 506 1.49 29.33 -2.78
N GLY A 507 0.70 30.26 -2.24
CA GLY A 507 -0.74 30.07 -2.04
C GLY A 507 -1.50 29.68 -3.31
N LEU A 508 -1.10 30.17 -4.49
CA LEU A 508 -1.79 29.86 -5.75
C LEU A 508 -1.54 28.39 -6.17
N HIS A 509 -0.31 27.89 -6.01
CA HIS A 509 0.01 26.48 -6.25
C HIS A 509 -0.79 25.57 -5.31
N VAL A 510 -0.87 25.92 -4.02
CA VAL A 510 -1.62 25.14 -3.03
C VAL A 510 -3.12 25.21 -3.31
N ALA A 511 -3.69 26.39 -3.58
CA ALA A 511 -5.10 26.52 -3.94
C ALA A 511 -5.47 25.67 -5.16
N ALA A 512 -4.62 25.65 -6.19
CA ALA A 512 -4.81 24.85 -7.39
C ALA A 512 -4.62 23.34 -7.15
N CYS A 513 -3.69 22.95 -6.28
CA CYS A 513 -3.48 21.56 -5.85
C CYS A 513 -4.68 21.02 -5.05
N ILE A 514 -5.25 21.84 -4.18
CA ILE A 514 -6.39 21.46 -3.34
C ILE A 514 -7.68 21.48 -4.16
N GLY A 515 -7.85 22.44 -5.07
CA GLY A 515 -9.05 22.57 -5.91
C GLY A 515 -10.00 23.67 -5.46
N ILE A 516 -9.51 24.69 -4.75
CA ILE A 516 -10.33 25.76 -4.16
C ILE A 516 -10.48 26.91 -5.16
N GLN A 517 -11.58 26.93 -5.91
CA GLN A 517 -11.80 27.84 -7.04
C GLN A 517 -11.80 29.31 -6.62
N GLU A 518 -12.51 29.63 -5.53
CA GLU A 518 -12.62 30.97 -4.99
C GLU A 518 -11.26 31.53 -4.55
N ALA A 519 -10.39 30.67 -4.00
CA ALA A 519 -9.05 31.07 -3.59
C ALA A 519 -8.16 31.34 -4.80
N VAL A 520 -8.26 30.52 -5.85
CA VAL A 520 -7.56 30.74 -7.12
C VAL A 520 -8.00 32.08 -7.74
N VAL A 521 -9.31 32.35 -7.81
CA VAL A 521 -9.85 33.63 -8.31
C VAL A 521 -9.29 34.80 -7.52
N TYR A 522 -9.41 34.74 -6.19
CA TYR A 522 -8.99 35.80 -5.29
C TYR A 522 -7.49 36.10 -5.43
N LEU A 523 -6.62 35.07 -5.40
CA LEU A 523 -5.17 35.25 -5.48
C LEU A 523 -4.73 35.89 -6.80
N ILE A 524 -5.32 35.47 -7.93
CA ILE A 524 -5.03 36.06 -9.25
C ILE A 524 -5.45 37.54 -9.29
N GLU A 525 -6.64 37.87 -8.77
CA GLU A 525 -7.15 39.24 -8.71
C GLU A 525 -6.33 40.16 -7.81
N HIS A 526 -5.63 39.59 -6.81
CA HIS A 526 -4.73 40.32 -5.91
C HIS A 526 -3.26 40.29 -6.37
N GLY A 527 -3.01 40.01 -7.65
CA GLY A 527 -1.70 40.23 -8.28
C GLY A 527 -0.76 39.04 -8.28
N TYR A 528 -1.21 37.83 -7.91
CA TYR A 528 -0.40 36.62 -8.12
C TYR A 528 -0.29 36.33 -9.62
N PRO A 529 0.92 36.22 -10.19
CA PRO A 529 1.08 35.85 -11.60
C PRO A 529 0.50 34.46 -11.86
N VAL A 530 -0.33 34.33 -12.90
CA VAL A 530 -1.02 33.06 -13.19
C VAL A 530 -0.05 31.92 -13.53
N ASP A 531 1.04 32.25 -14.23
CA ASP A 531 2.13 31.33 -14.60
C ASP A 531 3.35 31.46 -13.67
N ILE A 532 3.13 31.88 -12.42
CA ILE A 532 4.17 31.76 -11.40
C ILE A 532 4.61 30.31 -11.34
N CYS A 533 5.93 30.09 -11.28
CA CYS A 533 6.49 28.76 -11.29
C CYS A 533 7.51 28.60 -10.17
N ARG A 534 7.51 27.42 -9.55
CA ARG A 534 8.55 26.99 -8.60
C ARG A 534 9.72 26.36 -9.38
N ASN A 535 10.92 26.21 -8.79
CA ASN A 535 12.02 25.49 -9.43
C ASN A 535 11.58 24.11 -9.93
N GLY A 536 12.02 23.75 -11.14
CA GLY A 536 11.46 22.63 -11.92
C GLY A 536 10.28 23.03 -12.82
N GLY A 537 9.82 24.28 -12.71
CA GLY A 537 8.79 25.00 -13.48
C GLY A 537 7.37 24.45 -13.44
N TRP A 538 6.97 24.01 -12.25
CA TRP A 538 5.58 23.69 -11.94
C TRP A 538 4.78 24.96 -11.71
N THR A 539 3.68 25.11 -12.45
CA THR A 539 2.70 26.21 -12.32
C THR A 539 1.44 25.73 -11.63
N ALA A 540 0.57 26.66 -11.24
CA ALA A 540 -0.76 26.35 -10.71
C ALA A 540 -1.56 25.44 -11.67
N LEU A 541 -1.40 25.65 -12.98
CA LEU A 541 -2.02 24.82 -14.02
C LEU A 541 -1.56 23.36 -13.91
N THR A 542 -0.26 23.11 -13.80
CA THR A 542 0.27 21.74 -13.65
C THR A 542 -0.18 21.05 -12.35
N PHE A 543 -0.30 21.79 -11.24
CA PHE A 543 -0.85 21.25 -9.99
C PHE A 543 -2.33 20.86 -10.11
N ALA A 544 -3.14 21.71 -10.74
CA ALA A 544 -4.55 21.41 -11.01
C ALA A 544 -4.71 20.17 -11.89
N ILE A 545 -3.84 20.00 -12.90
CA ILE A 545 -3.81 18.82 -13.78
C ILE A 545 -3.44 17.57 -12.98
N CYS A 546 -2.36 17.58 -12.19
CA CYS A 546 -1.99 16.41 -11.37
C CYS A 546 -3.14 15.88 -10.49
N HIS A 547 -4.02 16.77 -10.01
CA HIS A 547 -5.12 16.42 -9.13
C HIS A 547 -6.48 16.30 -9.84
N GLY A 548 -6.52 16.50 -11.16
CA GLY A 548 -7.73 16.32 -11.98
C GLY A 548 -8.79 17.41 -11.85
N HIS A 549 -8.42 18.60 -11.37
CA HIS A 549 -9.35 19.71 -11.11
C HIS A 549 -9.69 20.47 -12.40
N SER A 550 -10.56 19.90 -13.23
CA SER A 550 -10.91 20.44 -14.56
C SER A 550 -11.51 21.85 -14.51
N ASN A 551 -12.29 22.18 -13.48
CA ASN A 551 -12.82 23.53 -13.24
C ASN A 551 -11.70 24.56 -12.99
N ILE A 552 -10.68 24.19 -12.21
CA ILE A 552 -9.52 25.04 -11.94
C ILE A 552 -8.66 25.19 -13.19
N VAL A 553 -8.45 24.10 -13.95
CA VAL A 553 -7.76 24.15 -15.24
C VAL A 553 -8.44 25.15 -16.18
N GLN A 554 -9.77 25.03 -16.35
CA GLN A 554 -10.54 25.95 -17.19
C GLN A 554 -10.43 27.40 -16.68
N LEU A 555 -10.52 27.61 -15.36
CA LEU A 555 -10.36 28.92 -14.76
C LEU A 555 -8.97 29.51 -15.06
N LEU A 556 -7.89 28.78 -14.79
CA LEU A 556 -6.53 29.25 -15.00
C LEU A 556 -6.27 29.61 -16.46
N LEU A 557 -6.70 28.76 -17.41
CA LEU A 557 -6.63 29.05 -18.84
C LEU A 557 -7.41 30.32 -19.20
N SER A 558 -8.62 30.50 -18.67
CA SER A 558 -9.42 31.72 -18.87
C SER A 558 -8.81 33.00 -18.31
N ARG A 559 -7.89 32.87 -17.34
CA ARG A 559 -7.11 33.96 -16.75
C ARG A 559 -5.74 34.13 -17.41
N GLY A 560 -5.50 33.44 -18.54
CA GLY A 560 -4.30 33.62 -19.36
C GLY A 560 -3.12 32.72 -18.99
N ALA A 561 -3.34 31.61 -18.28
CA ALA A 561 -2.29 30.61 -18.08
C ALA A 561 -1.84 30.03 -19.41
N ASP A 562 -0.54 29.96 -19.63
CA ASP A 562 0.05 29.39 -20.84
C ASP A 562 -0.06 27.86 -20.82
N PRO A 563 -0.85 27.24 -21.72
CA PRO A 563 -1.05 25.78 -21.77
C PRO A 563 0.22 25.01 -22.17
N ASN A 564 1.25 25.70 -22.65
CA ASN A 564 2.54 25.14 -23.06
C ASN A 564 3.68 25.48 -22.09
N LYS A 565 3.39 26.17 -20.99
CA LYS A 565 4.41 26.56 -20.02
C LYS A 565 5.06 25.33 -19.43
N SER A 566 6.34 25.16 -19.72
CA SER A 566 7.16 24.08 -19.16
C SER A 566 8.30 24.65 -18.30
N GLY A 567 8.71 23.85 -17.33
CA GLY A 567 9.85 24.13 -16.47
C GLY A 567 11.18 23.61 -16.98
N GLU A 568 12.20 23.71 -16.13
CA GLU A 568 13.51 23.07 -16.37
C GLU A 568 13.40 21.55 -16.56
N SER A 569 12.34 20.92 -16.02
CA SER A 569 12.02 19.50 -16.23
C SER A 569 11.27 19.19 -17.53
N SER A 570 11.03 20.19 -18.40
CA SER A 570 10.24 20.09 -19.64
C SER A 570 8.87 19.41 -19.50
N THR A 571 8.28 19.41 -18.30
CA THR A 571 6.93 18.87 -18.08
C THR A 571 5.93 19.77 -18.81
N ILE A 572 5.26 19.23 -19.84
CA ILE A 572 4.22 19.94 -20.59
C ILE A 572 2.86 19.59 -19.99
N PRO A 573 1.98 20.58 -19.71
CA PRO A 573 0.63 20.34 -19.18
C PRO A 573 -0.16 19.24 -19.91
N LEU A 574 -0.10 19.23 -21.24
CA LEU A 574 -0.78 18.25 -22.08
C LEU A 574 -0.26 16.82 -21.88
N SER A 575 1.05 16.62 -21.75
CA SER A 575 1.60 15.27 -21.56
C SER A 575 1.30 14.71 -20.17
N LEU A 576 1.25 15.56 -19.15
CA LEU A 576 0.83 15.19 -17.81
C LEU A 576 -0.65 14.77 -17.76
N ALA A 577 -1.54 15.57 -18.36
CA ALA A 577 -2.96 15.23 -18.48
C ALA A 577 -3.16 13.91 -19.26
N ALA A 578 -2.35 13.70 -20.29
CA ALA A 578 -2.40 12.49 -21.11
C ALA A 578 -1.92 11.24 -20.34
N GLN A 579 -0.85 11.37 -19.54
CA GLN A 579 -0.34 10.31 -18.67
C GLN A 579 -1.39 9.84 -17.65
N HIS A 580 -2.19 10.76 -17.12
CA HIS A 580 -3.25 10.48 -16.14
C HIS A 580 -4.60 10.10 -16.77
N GLY A 581 -4.73 10.11 -18.11
CA GLY A 581 -5.98 9.76 -18.79
C GLY A 581 -7.10 10.77 -18.61
N GLN A 582 -6.78 12.04 -18.37
CA GLN A 582 -7.77 13.06 -18.02
C GLN A 582 -8.42 13.66 -19.28
N GLU A 583 -9.36 12.92 -19.88
CA GLU A 583 -10.07 13.26 -21.14
C GLU A 583 -10.50 14.73 -21.22
N VAL A 584 -11.24 15.23 -20.22
CA VAL A 584 -11.76 16.60 -20.18
C VAL A 584 -10.65 17.65 -20.14
N ILE A 585 -9.57 17.39 -19.39
CA ILE A 585 -8.44 18.31 -19.26
C ILE A 585 -7.63 18.35 -20.55
N VAL A 586 -7.43 17.21 -21.21
CA VAL A 586 -6.79 17.14 -22.52
C VAL A 586 -7.56 17.97 -23.55
N GLU A 587 -8.89 17.83 -23.60
CA GLU A 587 -9.74 18.63 -24.48
C GLU A 587 -9.63 20.13 -24.18
N LEU A 588 -9.68 20.52 -22.90
CA LEU A 588 -9.52 21.91 -22.49
C LEU A 588 -8.16 22.47 -22.92
N LEU A 589 -7.06 21.76 -22.66
CA LEU A 589 -5.73 22.23 -23.04
C LEU A 589 -5.60 22.44 -24.55
N LEU A 590 -6.08 21.49 -25.36
CA LEU A 590 -6.07 21.59 -26.82
C LEU A 590 -6.93 22.76 -27.33
N GLN A 591 -8.12 22.98 -26.75
CA GLN A 591 -8.99 24.12 -27.09
C GLN A 591 -8.32 25.47 -26.84
N TRP A 592 -7.46 25.56 -25.82
CA TRP A 592 -6.75 26.78 -25.44
C TRP A 592 -5.36 26.91 -26.09
N GLY A 593 -5.02 26.05 -27.05
CA GLY A 593 -3.81 26.18 -27.85
C GLY A 593 -2.58 25.44 -27.31
N ALA A 594 -2.78 24.37 -26.53
CA ALA A 594 -1.70 23.44 -26.23
C ALA A 594 -1.14 22.84 -27.53
N ASP A 595 0.19 22.79 -27.65
CA ASP A 595 0.89 22.12 -28.73
C ASP A 595 0.69 20.61 -28.59
N VAL A 596 -0.07 20.03 -29.51
CA VAL A 596 -0.40 18.60 -29.53
C VAL A 596 0.85 17.72 -29.64
N ASP A 597 1.89 18.23 -30.28
CA ASP A 597 3.17 17.54 -30.49
C ASP A 597 4.29 18.11 -29.59
N GLY A 598 3.92 18.85 -28.54
CA GLY A 598 4.87 19.44 -27.60
C GLY A 598 5.79 18.38 -26.98
N LEU A 599 7.10 18.65 -27.02
CA LEU A 599 8.13 17.70 -26.58
C LEU A 599 8.29 17.66 -25.06
N CYS A 600 8.23 16.47 -24.46
CA CYS A 600 8.50 16.25 -23.03
C CYS A 600 9.65 15.26 -22.80
N GLU A 601 10.49 15.48 -21.79
CA GLU A 601 11.75 14.72 -21.58
C GLU A 601 11.56 13.21 -21.42
N TRP A 602 10.52 12.75 -20.72
CA TRP A 602 10.36 11.31 -20.46
C TRP A 602 9.76 10.56 -21.64
N TYR A 603 8.61 11.00 -22.15
CA TYR A 603 7.85 10.27 -23.18
C TYR A 603 8.09 10.78 -24.60
N GLY A 604 8.75 11.93 -24.78
CA GLY A 604 8.85 12.60 -26.07
C GLY A 604 7.58 13.35 -26.44
N SER A 605 6.38 12.77 -26.28
CA SER A 605 5.10 13.46 -26.59
C SER A 605 3.95 13.02 -25.69
N ALA A 606 2.85 13.81 -25.69
CA ALA A 606 1.62 13.45 -24.99
C ALA A 606 0.99 12.15 -25.53
N LEU A 607 1.10 11.90 -26.84
CA LEU A 607 0.56 10.69 -27.45
C LEU A 607 1.32 9.45 -26.98
N VAL A 608 2.65 9.48 -26.93
CA VAL A 608 3.47 8.37 -26.41
C VAL A 608 3.14 8.11 -24.94
N ALA A 609 2.96 9.16 -24.12
CA ALA A 609 2.57 9.01 -22.72
C ALA A 609 1.21 8.31 -22.56
N ALA A 610 0.20 8.70 -23.35
CA ALA A 610 -1.12 8.06 -23.34
C ALA A 610 -1.04 6.59 -23.76
N CYS A 611 -0.23 6.28 -24.78
CA CYS A 611 -0.05 4.94 -25.32
C CYS A 611 0.66 4.01 -24.33
N ASP A 612 1.74 4.43 -23.68
CA ASP A 612 2.45 3.66 -22.64
C ASP A 612 1.55 3.36 -21.42
N ARG A 613 0.75 4.36 -21.02
CA ARG A 613 -0.13 4.24 -19.84
C ARG A 613 -1.45 3.50 -20.11
N GLY A 614 -1.80 3.23 -21.36
CA GLY A 614 -3.04 2.52 -21.70
C GLY A 614 -4.28 3.41 -21.78
N MET A 615 -4.10 4.71 -21.99
CA MET A 615 -5.18 5.71 -22.01
C MET A 615 -5.80 5.83 -23.41
N LEU A 616 -6.59 4.83 -23.83
CA LEU A 616 -7.15 4.71 -25.18
C LEU A 616 -7.90 5.98 -25.64
N LYS A 617 -8.87 6.45 -24.85
CA LYS A 617 -9.68 7.61 -25.23
C LYS A 617 -8.86 8.90 -25.32
N THR A 618 -7.87 9.06 -24.45
CA THR A 618 -6.92 10.17 -24.52
C THR A 618 -6.11 10.11 -25.81
N ALA A 619 -5.61 8.93 -26.19
CA ALA A 619 -4.93 8.73 -27.46
C ALA A 619 -5.87 9.04 -28.66
N GLU A 620 -7.14 8.65 -28.59
CA GLU A 620 -8.16 9.01 -29.58
C GLU A 620 -8.32 10.53 -29.71
N ILE A 621 -8.46 11.25 -28.58
CA ILE A 621 -8.58 12.71 -28.56
C ILE A 621 -7.33 13.36 -29.21
N LEU A 622 -6.14 12.92 -28.83
CA LEU A 622 -4.87 13.47 -29.37
C LEU A 622 -4.75 13.24 -30.87
N VAL A 623 -4.99 12.02 -31.35
CA VAL A 623 -4.93 11.69 -32.80
C VAL A 623 -6.00 12.45 -33.59
N ASN A 624 -7.23 12.58 -33.05
CA ASN A 624 -8.28 13.37 -33.68
C ASN A 624 -7.95 14.87 -33.74
N ASN A 625 -7.09 15.35 -32.84
CA ASN A 625 -6.53 16.71 -32.84
C ASN A 625 -5.18 16.79 -33.59
N LYS A 626 -4.92 15.86 -34.49
CA LYS A 626 -3.75 15.84 -35.42
C LYS A 626 -2.40 15.64 -34.74
N ALA A 627 -2.34 14.98 -33.59
CA ALA A 627 -1.07 14.49 -33.04
C ALA A 627 -0.32 13.65 -34.08
N ASN A 628 1.01 13.82 -34.15
CA ASN A 628 1.85 13.01 -35.02
C ASN A 628 1.87 11.55 -34.54
N ILE A 629 1.15 10.70 -35.26
CA ILE A 629 0.99 9.27 -34.94
C ILE A 629 2.31 8.49 -35.02
N ASN A 630 3.28 9.00 -35.78
CA ASN A 630 4.60 8.40 -35.97
C ASN A 630 5.70 9.25 -35.31
N VAL A 631 5.37 9.98 -34.24
CA VAL A 631 6.36 10.75 -33.49
C VAL A 631 7.46 9.84 -32.96
N GLU A 632 8.72 10.25 -33.18
CA GLU A 632 9.89 9.52 -32.70
C GLU A 632 10.15 9.94 -31.23
N GLY A 633 9.76 9.09 -30.29
CA GLY A 633 10.10 9.28 -28.87
C GLY A 633 11.55 8.88 -28.57
N GLU A 634 12.15 9.51 -27.56
CA GLU A 634 13.53 9.21 -27.17
C GLU A 634 13.66 7.83 -26.51
N LEU A 635 13.13 7.66 -25.30
CA LEU A 635 13.28 6.42 -24.50
C LEU A 635 12.21 5.36 -24.78
N TYR A 636 10.97 5.78 -25.08
CA TYR A 636 9.81 4.91 -25.18
C TYR A 636 9.41 4.59 -26.62
N GLY A 637 10.18 5.08 -27.60
CA GLY A 637 9.93 4.78 -28.99
C GLY A 637 8.78 5.55 -29.61
N THR A 638 8.21 4.99 -30.68
CA THR A 638 6.98 5.52 -31.29
C THR A 638 5.74 5.24 -30.41
N PRO A 639 4.60 5.94 -30.62
CA PRO A 639 3.36 5.61 -29.93
C PRO A 639 2.96 4.14 -30.06
N LEU A 640 3.20 3.56 -31.24
CA LEU A 640 2.90 2.16 -31.53
C LEU A 640 3.84 1.21 -30.76
N GLU A 641 5.13 1.53 -30.68
CA GLU A 641 6.11 0.77 -29.88
C GLU A 641 5.78 0.82 -28.39
N ALA A 642 5.46 2.00 -27.85
CA ALA A 642 5.08 2.18 -26.46
C ALA A 642 3.83 1.35 -26.10
N ALA A 643 2.77 1.43 -26.91
CA ALA A 643 1.56 0.64 -26.71
C ALA A 643 1.81 -0.87 -26.81
N ALA A 644 2.67 -1.31 -27.74
CA ALA A 644 3.01 -2.71 -27.94
C ALA A 644 3.86 -3.28 -26.79
N SER A 645 4.84 -2.51 -26.31
CA SER A 645 5.70 -2.88 -25.17
C SER A 645 4.90 -2.97 -23.86
N ALA A 646 3.97 -2.03 -23.64
CA ALA A 646 3.13 -2.02 -22.44
C ALA A 646 1.93 -2.99 -22.49
N GLY A 647 1.64 -3.61 -23.64
CA GLY A 647 0.59 -4.63 -23.77
C GLY A 647 -0.82 -4.09 -24.04
N HIS A 648 -0.96 -2.86 -24.55
CA HIS A 648 -2.26 -2.21 -24.76
C HIS A 648 -2.85 -2.50 -26.15
N TRP A 649 -3.36 -3.71 -26.35
CA TRP A 649 -3.82 -4.21 -27.66
C TRP A 649 -4.85 -3.31 -28.38
N LYS A 650 -5.79 -2.70 -27.64
CA LYS A 650 -6.80 -1.81 -28.22
C LYS A 650 -6.17 -0.54 -28.81
N ILE A 651 -5.15 -0.01 -28.14
CA ILE A 651 -4.42 1.17 -28.60
C ILE A 651 -3.59 0.80 -29.84
N VAL A 652 -2.93 -0.35 -29.83
CA VAL A 652 -2.20 -0.84 -31.02
C VAL A 652 -3.13 -0.93 -32.24
N THR A 653 -4.30 -1.55 -32.07
CA THR A 653 -5.29 -1.68 -33.15
C THR A 653 -5.74 -0.30 -33.64
N PHE A 654 -6.10 0.58 -32.72
CA PHE A 654 -6.50 1.96 -33.03
C PHE A 654 -5.41 2.73 -33.80
N LEU A 655 -4.16 2.67 -33.35
CA LEU A 655 -3.05 3.37 -34.01
C LEU A 655 -2.83 2.85 -35.44
N LEU A 656 -2.86 1.53 -35.64
CA LEU A 656 -2.72 0.92 -36.96
C LEU A 656 -3.86 1.31 -37.90
N GLU A 657 -5.11 1.32 -37.41
CA GLU A 657 -6.28 1.79 -38.17
C GLU A 657 -6.18 3.26 -38.56
N LYS A 658 -5.48 4.07 -37.75
CA LYS A 658 -5.23 5.50 -38.01
C LYS A 658 -3.96 5.77 -38.82
N GLY A 659 -3.28 4.72 -39.29
CA GLY A 659 -2.13 4.84 -40.20
C GLY A 659 -0.76 4.91 -39.51
N ALA A 660 -0.63 4.42 -38.28
CA ALA A 660 0.67 4.23 -37.66
C ALA A 660 1.54 3.28 -38.50
N GLU A 661 2.80 3.64 -38.70
CA GLU A 661 3.74 2.86 -39.50
C GLU A 661 4.31 1.69 -38.66
N PRO A 662 4.04 0.42 -39.00
CA PRO A 662 4.38 -0.74 -38.15
C PRO A 662 5.88 -0.96 -37.93
N ASN A 663 6.70 -0.41 -38.82
CA ASN A 663 8.15 -0.60 -38.84
C ASN A 663 8.91 0.66 -38.43
N SER A 664 8.22 1.70 -37.97
CA SER A 664 8.87 2.94 -37.53
C SER A 664 9.64 2.72 -36.25
N LEU A 665 10.78 3.38 -36.19
CA LEU A 665 11.69 3.37 -35.06
C LEU A 665 11.54 4.69 -34.33
N GLY A 666 11.66 4.68 -33.01
CA GLY A 666 11.83 5.92 -32.26
C GLY A 666 13.26 6.42 -32.39
N SER A 667 14.00 6.46 -31.30
CA SER A 667 15.39 6.89 -31.31
C SER A 667 16.38 5.81 -31.79
N SER A 668 17.64 6.23 -31.99
CA SER A 668 18.75 5.34 -32.35
C SER A 668 18.89 4.17 -31.36
N GLY A 669 18.60 2.96 -31.83
CA GLY A 669 18.68 1.74 -31.02
C GLY A 669 17.35 1.27 -30.42
N SER A 670 16.23 1.93 -30.72
CA SER A 670 14.87 1.44 -30.43
C SER A 670 14.53 0.18 -31.24
N ASP A 671 13.67 -0.66 -30.66
CA ASP A 671 13.15 -1.85 -31.31
C ASP A 671 11.85 -1.50 -32.07
N THR A 672 11.41 -2.29 -33.04
CA THR A 672 10.07 -2.09 -33.62
C THR A 672 8.97 -2.52 -32.65
N ALA A 673 7.74 -2.04 -32.88
CA ALA A 673 6.57 -2.50 -32.11
C ALA A 673 6.43 -4.04 -32.10
N LEU A 674 6.75 -4.70 -33.22
CA LEU A 674 6.70 -6.17 -33.33
C LEU A 674 7.79 -6.85 -32.47
N GLN A 675 8.99 -6.29 -32.45
CA GLN A 675 10.10 -6.78 -31.62
C GLN A 675 9.79 -6.61 -30.13
N SER A 676 9.28 -5.45 -29.73
CA SER A 676 8.86 -5.16 -28.35
C SER A 676 7.72 -6.09 -27.90
N ALA A 677 6.67 -6.26 -28.70
CA ALA A 677 5.57 -7.19 -28.40
C ALA A 677 6.05 -8.64 -28.25
N ALA A 678 6.96 -9.09 -29.14
CA ALA A 678 7.54 -10.43 -29.10
C ALA A 678 8.41 -10.67 -27.85
N LEU A 679 9.18 -9.67 -27.43
CA LEU A 679 9.98 -9.72 -26.21
C LEU A 679 9.09 -9.80 -24.97
N GLN A 680 8.00 -9.03 -24.93
CA GLN A 680 7.10 -8.95 -23.78
C GLN A 680 6.08 -10.10 -23.72
N GLY A 681 5.97 -10.91 -24.79
CA GLY A 681 5.06 -12.07 -24.79
C GLY A 681 3.62 -11.72 -25.16
N GLN A 682 3.39 -10.64 -25.88
CA GLN A 682 2.05 -10.13 -26.20
C GLN A 682 1.49 -10.78 -27.48
N GLU A 683 0.94 -12.00 -27.37
CA GLU A 683 0.47 -12.80 -28.51
C GLU A 683 -0.55 -12.07 -29.40
N ASP A 684 -1.58 -11.46 -28.81
CA ASP A 684 -2.63 -10.74 -29.54
C ASP A 684 -2.06 -9.53 -30.32
N ILE A 685 -1.07 -8.85 -29.73
CA ILE A 685 -0.42 -7.69 -30.35
C ILE A 685 0.46 -8.12 -31.51
N VAL A 686 1.23 -9.21 -31.35
CA VAL A 686 2.03 -9.79 -32.44
C VAL A 686 1.12 -10.17 -33.61
N GLN A 687 0.00 -10.86 -33.33
CA GLN A 687 -0.97 -11.25 -34.36
C GLN A 687 -1.55 -10.03 -35.08
N THR A 688 -1.89 -8.98 -34.32
CA THR A 688 -2.43 -7.73 -34.87
C THR A 688 -1.40 -7.03 -35.75
N LEU A 689 -0.16 -6.83 -35.28
CA LEU A 689 0.91 -6.20 -36.04
C LEU A 689 1.20 -6.93 -37.35
N LEU A 690 1.25 -8.27 -37.34
CA LEU A 690 1.47 -9.09 -38.53
C LEU A 690 0.31 -8.96 -39.53
N SER A 691 -0.94 -8.92 -39.05
CA SER A 691 -2.12 -8.70 -39.91
C SER A 691 -2.14 -7.32 -40.57
N HIS A 692 -1.48 -6.34 -39.96
CA HIS A 692 -1.28 -4.98 -40.49
C HIS A 692 0.07 -4.80 -41.19
N HIS A 693 0.65 -5.87 -41.74
CA HIS A 693 1.85 -5.84 -42.59
C HIS A 693 3.14 -5.36 -41.89
N ALA A 694 3.28 -5.58 -40.58
CA ALA A 694 4.58 -5.45 -39.93
C ALA A 694 5.61 -6.41 -40.56
N ASP A 695 6.81 -5.91 -40.84
CA ASP A 695 7.86 -6.71 -41.44
C ASP A 695 8.46 -7.66 -40.38
N VAL A 696 8.09 -8.93 -40.48
CA VAL A 696 8.54 -10.02 -39.60
C VAL A 696 10.08 -10.15 -39.55
N ASN A 697 10.77 -9.70 -40.60
CA ASN A 697 12.22 -9.81 -40.77
C ASN A 697 12.96 -8.49 -40.50
N HIS A 698 12.25 -7.43 -40.10
CA HIS A 698 12.88 -6.13 -39.85
C HIS A 698 13.98 -6.27 -38.80
N GLN A 699 15.17 -5.73 -39.11
CA GLN A 699 16.34 -5.76 -38.25
C GLN A 699 16.60 -4.38 -37.67
N ALA A 700 16.36 -4.23 -36.37
CA ALA A 700 16.54 -2.98 -35.65
C ALA A 700 16.89 -3.21 -34.17
N GLY A 701 17.23 -2.12 -33.50
CA GLY A 701 17.39 -2.08 -32.06
C GLY A 701 18.41 -3.03 -31.47
N SER A 702 18.27 -3.25 -30.17
CA SER A 702 19.20 -4.10 -29.42
C SER A 702 18.85 -5.59 -29.56
N HIS A 703 17.63 -5.92 -29.97
CA HIS A 703 17.12 -7.29 -30.06
C HIS A 703 17.18 -7.89 -31.47
N GLY A 704 17.46 -7.10 -32.51
CA GLY A 704 17.66 -7.62 -33.87
C GLY A 704 16.33 -7.74 -34.60
N ASN A 705 15.74 -8.94 -34.67
CA ASN A 705 14.41 -9.13 -35.27
C ASN A 705 13.42 -9.73 -34.26
N ALA A 706 12.14 -9.78 -34.64
CA ALA A 706 11.07 -10.26 -33.76
C ALA A 706 11.28 -11.72 -33.32
N LEU A 707 11.84 -12.56 -34.18
CA LEU A 707 12.10 -13.97 -33.85
C LEU A 707 13.20 -14.12 -32.79
N ILE A 708 14.27 -13.30 -32.87
CA ILE A 708 15.32 -13.25 -31.85
C ILE A 708 14.72 -12.78 -30.52
N ALA A 709 13.90 -11.72 -30.53
CA ALA A 709 13.21 -11.20 -29.34
C ALA A 709 12.29 -12.26 -28.68
N ALA A 710 11.44 -12.93 -29.45
CA ALA A 710 10.57 -14.02 -28.99
C ALA A 710 11.36 -15.21 -28.41
N SER A 711 12.50 -15.52 -29.04
CA SER A 711 13.37 -16.60 -28.60
C SER A 711 14.04 -16.32 -27.25
N MET A 712 14.31 -15.04 -26.95
CA MET A 712 14.83 -14.61 -25.65
C MET A 712 13.77 -14.69 -24.55
N SER A 713 12.52 -14.31 -24.85
CA SER A 713 11.42 -14.33 -23.87
C SER A 713 10.99 -15.76 -23.53
N GLY A 714 11.04 -16.66 -24.51
CA GLY A 714 10.69 -18.07 -24.34
C GLY A 714 9.25 -18.40 -24.72
N ASN A 715 8.56 -17.48 -25.40
CA ASN A 715 7.15 -17.63 -25.75
C ASN A 715 6.99 -18.49 -27.01
N GLN A 716 6.64 -19.76 -26.80
CA GLN A 716 6.54 -20.76 -27.86
C GLN A 716 5.51 -20.40 -28.94
N ASN A 717 4.34 -19.89 -28.56
CA ASN A 717 3.30 -19.52 -29.51
C ASN A 717 3.74 -18.39 -30.43
N ILE A 718 4.41 -17.37 -29.88
CA ILE A 718 4.94 -16.24 -30.66
C ILE A 718 6.03 -16.70 -31.62
N VAL A 719 6.95 -17.56 -31.15
CA VAL A 719 7.98 -18.14 -32.03
C VAL A 719 7.34 -18.88 -33.20
N GLN A 720 6.32 -19.71 -32.92
CA GLN A 720 5.59 -20.42 -33.98
C GLN A 720 4.89 -19.45 -34.93
N MET A 721 4.16 -18.46 -34.42
CA MET A 721 3.44 -17.46 -35.20
C MET A 721 4.37 -16.67 -36.13
N LEU A 722 5.54 -16.28 -35.65
CA LEU A 722 6.56 -15.58 -36.45
C LEU A 722 7.14 -16.48 -37.55
N LEU A 723 7.42 -17.75 -37.25
CA LEU A 723 7.89 -18.73 -38.24
C LEU A 723 6.83 -18.99 -39.32
N ASP A 724 5.58 -19.17 -38.93
CA ASP A 724 4.44 -19.35 -39.84
C ASP A 724 4.23 -18.11 -40.73
N SER A 725 4.61 -16.93 -40.24
CA SER A 725 4.57 -15.65 -40.97
C SER A 725 5.82 -15.38 -41.82
N GLY A 726 6.75 -16.34 -41.94
CA GLY A 726 7.91 -16.24 -42.82
C GLY A 726 9.15 -15.59 -42.19
N ALA A 727 9.29 -15.63 -40.86
CA ALA A 727 10.51 -15.21 -40.19
C ALA A 727 11.73 -16.02 -40.67
N ASN A 728 12.81 -15.34 -41.03
CA ASN A 728 14.09 -15.96 -41.36
C ASN A 728 14.71 -16.54 -40.08
N ILE A 729 14.60 -17.86 -39.92
CA ILE A 729 15.09 -18.61 -38.77
C ILE A 729 16.59 -18.47 -38.52
N ASN A 730 17.35 -18.14 -39.57
CA ASN A 730 18.80 -18.00 -39.56
C ASN A 730 19.28 -16.55 -39.69
N ALA A 731 18.39 -15.57 -39.48
CA ALA A 731 18.78 -14.17 -39.48
C ALA A 731 19.85 -13.90 -38.41
N GLU A 732 20.92 -13.22 -38.81
CA GLU A 732 22.04 -12.88 -37.94
C GLU A 732 21.88 -11.47 -37.36
N HIS A 733 22.18 -11.31 -36.08
CA HIS A 733 22.33 -10.03 -35.38
C HIS A 733 23.64 -10.03 -34.58
N ASP A 734 24.07 -8.88 -34.07
CA ASP A 734 25.28 -8.77 -33.24
C ASP A 734 25.25 -9.72 -32.01
N ARG A 735 24.04 -10.01 -31.48
CA ARG A 735 23.82 -10.97 -30.39
C ARG A 735 23.73 -12.44 -30.84
N GLY A 736 23.70 -12.71 -32.14
CA GLY A 736 23.57 -14.05 -32.74
C GLY A 736 22.18 -14.33 -33.32
N THR A 737 21.99 -15.55 -33.82
CA THR A 737 20.70 -16.04 -34.37
C THR A 737 19.67 -16.30 -33.27
N ALA A 738 18.41 -16.52 -33.66
CA ALA A 738 17.34 -16.93 -32.74
C ALA A 738 17.72 -18.15 -31.88
N LEU A 739 18.43 -19.13 -32.48
CA LEU A 739 18.93 -20.30 -31.77
C LEU A 739 19.94 -19.93 -30.69
N ILE A 740 20.91 -19.07 -31.00
CA ILE A 740 21.91 -18.59 -30.04
C ILE A 740 21.23 -17.82 -28.91
N ALA A 741 20.24 -16.99 -29.23
CA ALA A 741 19.49 -16.21 -28.25
C ALA A 741 18.69 -17.10 -27.27
N ALA A 742 17.97 -18.11 -27.79
CA ALA A 742 17.25 -19.09 -26.97
C ALA A 742 18.19 -19.88 -26.05
N VAL A 743 19.33 -20.32 -26.56
CA VAL A 743 20.37 -20.99 -25.76
C VAL A 743 20.90 -20.06 -24.68
N THR A 744 21.18 -18.80 -25.04
CA THR A 744 21.75 -17.82 -24.10
C THR A 744 20.82 -17.53 -22.92
N LYS A 745 19.50 -17.68 -23.13
CA LYS A 745 18.47 -17.48 -22.11
C LYS A 745 17.97 -18.79 -21.48
N GLY A 746 18.61 -19.94 -21.77
CA GLY A 746 18.24 -21.25 -21.20
C GLY A 746 16.86 -21.74 -21.63
N LYS A 747 16.36 -21.33 -22.80
CA LYS A 747 15.00 -21.63 -23.27
C LYS A 747 14.96 -22.98 -24.00
N CYS A 748 15.16 -24.09 -23.28
CA CYS A 748 15.27 -25.45 -23.83
C CYS A 748 14.13 -25.82 -24.81
N HIS A 749 12.89 -25.43 -24.51
CA HIS A 749 11.73 -25.72 -25.38
C HIS A 749 11.80 -24.97 -26.72
N ILE A 750 12.22 -23.70 -26.69
CA ILE A 750 12.45 -22.91 -27.91
C ILE A 750 13.63 -23.46 -28.70
N VAL A 751 14.72 -23.90 -28.04
CA VAL A 751 15.86 -24.54 -28.72
C VAL A 751 15.40 -25.78 -29.48
N LYS A 752 14.57 -26.65 -28.87
CA LYS A 752 13.99 -27.81 -29.55
C LYS A 752 13.14 -27.40 -30.75
N MET A 753 12.30 -26.38 -30.59
CA MET A 753 11.42 -25.88 -31.63
C MET A 753 12.20 -25.30 -32.82
N LEU A 754 13.18 -24.44 -32.58
CA LEU A 754 13.99 -23.82 -33.62
C LEU A 754 14.78 -24.87 -34.42
N LEU A 755 15.41 -25.84 -33.73
CA LEU A 755 16.10 -26.95 -34.40
C LEU A 755 15.13 -27.83 -35.22
N GLY A 756 13.91 -28.06 -34.70
CA GLY A 756 12.87 -28.79 -35.42
C GLY A 756 12.35 -28.08 -36.67
N ASN A 757 12.46 -26.74 -36.72
CA ASN A 757 12.08 -25.91 -37.86
C ASN A 757 13.26 -25.52 -38.77
N GLY A 758 14.42 -26.18 -38.63
CA GLY A 758 15.56 -26.02 -39.56
C GLY A 758 16.54 -24.90 -39.21
N ALA A 759 16.62 -24.48 -37.95
CA ALA A 759 17.67 -23.55 -37.51
C ALA A 759 19.07 -24.16 -37.73
N ASP A 760 19.98 -23.36 -38.28
CA ASP A 760 21.37 -23.78 -38.50
C ASP A 760 22.09 -23.94 -37.16
N ILE A 761 22.43 -25.19 -36.85
CA ILE A 761 23.14 -25.57 -35.63
C ILE A 761 24.57 -25.01 -35.56
N HIS A 762 25.15 -24.67 -36.72
CA HIS A 762 26.46 -24.04 -36.85
C HIS A 762 26.38 -22.54 -37.13
N GLY A 763 25.16 -21.96 -37.09
CA GLY A 763 24.94 -20.53 -37.27
C GLY A 763 25.82 -19.70 -36.34
N ARG A 764 26.33 -18.58 -36.83
CA ARG A 764 27.36 -17.80 -36.16
C ARG A 764 26.80 -16.51 -35.57
N GLY A 765 27.19 -16.23 -34.33
CA GLY A 765 27.01 -14.95 -33.66
C GLY A 765 28.37 -14.34 -33.32
N ARG A 766 28.49 -13.01 -33.38
CA ARG A 766 29.77 -12.31 -33.17
C ARG A 766 30.36 -12.54 -31.79
N LEU A 767 29.55 -12.52 -30.72
CA LEU A 767 29.99 -12.68 -29.33
C LEU A 767 30.34 -14.12 -28.95
N HIS A 768 29.35 -15.03 -29.00
CA HIS A 768 29.51 -16.40 -28.49
C HIS A 768 30.15 -17.36 -29.50
N GLY A 769 30.09 -17.08 -30.80
CA GLY A 769 30.45 -18.06 -31.82
C GLY A 769 29.22 -18.84 -32.28
N THR A 770 29.02 -20.07 -31.78
CA THR A 770 27.85 -20.92 -32.16
C THR A 770 26.94 -21.19 -30.96
N ALA A 771 25.78 -21.80 -31.20
CA ALA A 771 24.87 -22.24 -30.14
C ALA A 771 25.58 -23.16 -29.12
N LEU A 772 26.48 -24.04 -29.57
CA LEU A 772 27.24 -24.92 -28.68
C LEU A 772 28.24 -24.16 -27.80
N HIS A 773 28.85 -23.09 -28.33
CA HIS A 773 29.69 -22.21 -27.51
C HIS A 773 28.88 -21.50 -26.43
N ALA A 774 27.69 -20.99 -26.77
CA ALA A 774 26.81 -20.32 -25.81
C ALA A 774 26.35 -21.28 -24.70
N ALA A 775 25.88 -22.48 -25.06
CA ALA A 775 25.47 -23.51 -24.11
C ALA A 775 26.62 -23.92 -23.18
N ALA A 776 27.84 -24.04 -23.75
CA ALA A 776 29.04 -24.35 -22.99
C ALA A 776 29.45 -23.24 -22.02
N ALA A 777 29.35 -21.97 -22.45
CA ALA A 777 29.67 -20.80 -21.62
C ALA A 777 28.71 -20.60 -20.44
N ILE A 778 27.45 -21.03 -20.59
CA ILE A 778 26.41 -20.94 -19.55
C ILE A 778 26.39 -22.16 -18.63
N GLY A 779 26.91 -23.29 -19.12
CA GLY A 779 26.98 -24.53 -18.36
C GLY A 779 25.71 -25.37 -18.40
N ASP A 780 24.84 -25.17 -19.40
CA ASP A 780 23.61 -25.94 -19.55
C ASP A 780 23.92 -27.30 -20.20
N SER A 781 24.13 -28.34 -19.36
CA SER A 781 24.46 -29.69 -19.81
C SER A 781 23.36 -30.32 -20.65
N GLN A 782 22.08 -29.97 -20.42
CA GLN A 782 20.95 -30.48 -21.19
C GLN A 782 20.95 -29.91 -22.62
N ILE A 783 21.13 -28.60 -22.77
CA ILE A 783 21.24 -27.98 -24.10
C ILE A 783 22.51 -28.45 -24.82
N VAL A 784 23.64 -28.59 -24.11
CA VAL A 784 24.88 -29.11 -24.71
C VAL A 784 24.66 -30.52 -25.26
N GLN A 785 24.08 -31.43 -24.46
CA GLN A 785 23.81 -32.79 -24.93
C GLN A 785 22.84 -32.78 -26.12
N MET A 786 21.78 -31.97 -26.05
CA MET A 786 20.81 -31.84 -27.15
C MET A 786 21.46 -31.33 -28.46
N LEU A 787 22.36 -30.36 -28.38
CA LEU A 787 23.07 -29.84 -29.55
C LEU A 787 24.04 -30.89 -30.13
N LEU A 788 24.76 -31.62 -29.26
CA LEU A 788 25.66 -32.70 -29.69
C LEU A 788 24.89 -33.86 -30.35
N ASP A 789 23.76 -34.27 -29.76
CA ASP A 789 22.88 -35.31 -30.31
C ASP A 789 22.32 -34.93 -31.69
N ARG A 790 22.20 -33.62 -31.97
CA ARG A 790 21.79 -33.07 -33.27
C ARG A 790 22.94 -32.74 -34.21
N GLY A 791 24.16 -33.19 -33.91
CA GLY A 791 25.32 -33.09 -34.80
C GLY A 791 26.14 -31.80 -34.66
N ALA A 792 26.03 -31.06 -33.55
CA ALA A 792 26.88 -29.90 -33.33
C ALA A 792 28.36 -30.30 -33.24
N ASP A 793 29.22 -29.61 -33.98
CA ASP A 793 30.66 -29.88 -34.03
C ASP A 793 31.33 -29.37 -32.74
N SER A 794 31.72 -30.31 -31.87
CA SER A 794 32.39 -30.03 -30.60
C SER A 794 33.78 -29.38 -30.75
N THR A 795 34.36 -29.45 -31.95
CA THR A 795 35.68 -28.90 -32.29
C THR A 795 35.61 -27.56 -33.01
N ILE A 796 34.40 -27.07 -33.33
CA ILE A 796 34.19 -25.88 -34.15
C ILE A 796 34.88 -24.65 -33.55
N ARG A 797 35.53 -23.87 -34.42
CA ARG A 797 36.28 -22.67 -34.01
C ARG A 797 35.56 -21.39 -34.38
N ALA A 798 34.94 -20.73 -33.39
CA ALA A 798 34.18 -19.49 -33.59
C ALA A 798 34.19 -18.58 -32.34
N GLY A 799 33.83 -17.31 -32.54
CA GLY A 799 33.61 -16.34 -31.46
C GLY A 799 34.82 -16.07 -30.56
N PHE A 800 34.57 -15.43 -29.41
CA PHE A 800 35.59 -15.08 -28.42
C PHE A 800 36.27 -16.31 -27.81
N TYR A 801 35.50 -17.35 -27.49
CA TYR A 801 35.99 -18.54 -26.78
C TYR A 801 36.82 -19.47 -27.65
N ARG A 802 36.76 -19.32 -28.99
CA ARG A 802 37.40 -20.16 -30.01
C ARG A 802 37.04 -21.65 -30.03
N THR A 803 36.63 -22.29 -28.94
CA THR A 803 36.11 -23.68 -28.93
C THR A 803 35.05 -23.80 -27.83
N PRO A 804 34.04 -24.68 -27.97
CA PRO A 804 33.06 -24.90 -26.92
C PRO A 804 33.69 -25.40 -25.62
N PHE A 805 34.71 -26.26 -25.71
CA PHE A 805 35.44 -26.74 -24.52
C PHE A 805 36.09 -25.59 -23.74
N ARG A 806 36.74 -24.64 -24.44
CA ARG A 806 37.31 -23.46 -23.80
C ARG A 806 36.23 -22.54 -23.22
N ALA A 807 35.06 -22.44 -23.85
CA ALA A 807 33.92 -21.71 -23.30
C ALA A 807 33.48 -22.29 -21.94
N ALA A 808 33.30 -23.62 -21.85
CA ALA A 808 32.97 -24.30 -20.59
C ALA A 808 34.04 -24.13 -19.51
N MET A 809 35.32 -24.20 -19.88
CA MET A 809 36.44 -23.99 -18.95
C MET A 809 36.49 -22.55 -18.44
N MET A 810 36.25 -21.56 -19.30
CA MET A 810 36.23 -20.14 -18.90
C MET A 810 35.00 -19.80 -18.04
N GLY A 811 33.86 -20.45 -18.28
CA GLY A 811 32.67 -20.35 -17.43
C GLY A 811 32.76 -21.16 -16.12
N GLY A 812 33.78 -22.02 -15.95
CA GLY A 812 33.96 -22.86 -14.76
C GLY A 812 33.08 -24.12 -14.73
N HIS A 813 32.45 -24.49 -15.84
CA HIS A 813 31.49 -25.58 -15.94
C HIS A 813 32.18 -26.93 -16.20
N ARG A 814 32.67 -27.56 -15.12
CA ARG A 814 33.46 -28.82 -15.18
C ARG A 814 32.71 -29.99 -15.82
N GLU A 815 31.42 -30.14 -15.54
CA GLU A 815 30.59 -31.21 -16.08
C GLU A 815 30.47 -31.09 -17.61
N VAL A 816 30.11 -29.90 -18.10
CA VAL A 816 30.02 -29.61 -19.53
C VAL A 816 31.38 -29.75 -20.23
N ALA A 817 32.46 -29.31 -19.59
CA ALA A 817 33.81 -29.51 -20.12
C ALA A 817 34.17 -31.01 -20.25
N SER A 818 33.65 -31.86 -19.36
CA SER A 818 33.82 -33.31 -19.46
C SER A 818 33.00 -33.93 -20.60
N ILE A 819 31.75 -33.48 -20.80
CA ILE A 819 30.89 -33.91 -21.92
C ILE A 819 31.54 -33.55 -23.27
N LEU A 820 32.05 -32.32 -23.39
CA LEU A 820 32.69 -31.84 -24.63
C LEU A 820 34.03 -32.55 -24.89
N ARG A 821 34.79 -32.89 -23.85
CA ARG A 821 36.07 -33.62 -23.99
C ARG A 821 35.87 -35.05 -24.48
N THR A 822 34.85 -35.74 -23.97
CA THR A 822 34.53 -37.11 -24.40
C THR A 822 34.06 -37.15 -25.85
N HIS A 823 33.18 -36.24 -26.26
CA HIS A 823 32.72 -36.16 -27.66
C HIS A 823 33.83 -35.74 -28.65
N GLY A 824 34.72 -34.82 -28.27
CA GLY A 824 35.82 -34.35 -29.13
C GLY A 824 36.95 -35.38 -29.36
N GLN A 825 37.03 -36.44 -28.54
CA GLN A 825 37.97 -37.54 -28.74
C GLN A 825 37.45 -38.59 -29.74
N HIS A 826 36.13 -38.72 -29.89
CA HIS A 826 35.51 -39.66 -30.83
C HIS A 826 35.39 -39.14 -32.27
N SER A 827 35.57 -37.83 -32.50
CA SER A 827 35.44 -37.17 -33.80
C SER A 827 36.76 -36.98 -34.56
N ASN A 828 37.89 -37.40 -33.98
CA ASN A 828 39.24 -37.37 -34.58
C ASN A 828 39.71 -38.76 -35.07
N VAL A 829 38.78 -39.68 -35.33
CA VAL A 829 39.01 -40.98 -36.01
C VAL A 829 38.18 -41.00 -37.26
#